data_AF-A0AB36DMK3-F1
#
_entry.id   AF-A0AB36DMK3-F1
#
_cell.length_a   1.000
_cell.length_b   1.000
_cell.length_c   1.000
_cell.angle_alpha   90.00
_cell.angle_beta   90.00
_cell.angle_gamma   90.00
#
_symmetry.space_group_name_H-M   'P 1'
#
loop_
_entity.id
_entity.type
_entity.pdbx_description
1 polymer ?
#
loop_
_entity_poly.entity_id
_entity_poly.type
_entity_poly.pdbx_seq_one_letter_code
_entity_poly.pdbx_strand_id
1 'polypeptide(L)'
;MEELNKNVEENKRDLSAVTGKAFKNQIDIQKNNDSIEDLYEANNDNVERLVEHDRAIEILTEAGNHHDTLIRKNKADIKASNGKIESLKTLYETTVRTVGNNEKAIEEHRKLIADNKANIKTLAKAQLESATFFGEQIQENKDDISAVTGKAFKNQIDIQKNNDSIEDLYEANNDNVERLVEHDRAIEILAEAGNHHDDLIRKNKSDIQDLAANNELQTDEIENLIQASSANTDRIANAELGIAENKKDALIAKAQADKNKNDTQDLAKVQRAGVEVMAELNKNIAGTQTDIANNKITLAQHAKKIDDNQQAIEAKLGGKADLQKLSELKTSVDKNQADIQLHDQKINNLGILHSMVARAVGANKDRIDQNKADIAENKEDIQNNINNIYELAQQQDQHSSDIKTLAKASSANTDNIAKNKADADASFKTLTKNQNALIEKDKAQDTLIAANKADADASFKTLTKNQNALIEKDKAQDKLITANKADADAKFTGVQTDIANNKTTLAQHAKKINDNQQAIEAKLGGKADAQALNNLNDKVNGFDGRISALDTKVNAFDGRITALDSKVENGMAAQAALSGLFQPYSVGKFNATAALGGYGSKSAVAIGAGYRVNPNLAIKAGAAINTSGDKKGSYNIGVNYEF
;
A
#
# COMPACT_ATOMS: atom_id res chain seq x y z
N MET A 1 131.94 -32.43 187.60
CA MET A 1 132.60 -31.13 187.36
C MET A 1 132.73 -30.83 185.88
N GLU A 2 133.21 -31.73 185.02
CA GLU A 2 133.38 -31.46 183.58
C GLU A 2 132.06 -31.14 182.83
N GLU A 3 130.95 -31.78 183.22
CA GLU A 3 129.67 -31.71 182.49
C GLU A 3 129.02 -30.31 182.44
N LEU A 4 129.29 -29.44 183.42
CA LEU A 4 128.72 -28.09 183.47
C LEU A 4 129.30 -27.15 182.40
N ASN A 5 130.55 -27.39 181.97
CA ASN A 5 131.29 -26.47 181.10
C ASN A 5 130.85 -26.54 179.63
N LYS A 6 130.09 -27.58 179.25
CA LYS A 6 129.62 -27.79 177.87
C LYS A 6 128.41 -26.91 177.53
N ASN A 7 127.44 -26.83 178.45
CA ASN A 7 126.14 -26.17 178.20
C ASN A 7 126.24 -24.64 178.02
N VAL A 8 127.34 -24.01 178.44
CA VAL A 8 127.51 -22.55 178.35
C VAL A 8 127.87 -22.10 176.92
N GLU A 9 128.69 -22.86 176.20
CA GLU A 9 129.11 -22.51 174.82
C GLU A 9 128.05 -22.85 173.76
N GLU A 10 127.17 -23.84 174.00
CA GLU A 10 126.02 -24.10 173.13
C GLU A 10 125.04 -22.92 173.15
N ASN A 11 124.68 -22.39 174.34
CA ASN A 11 123.77 -21.24 174.47
C ASN A 11 124.28 -19.94 173.81
N LYS A 12 125.60 -19.67 173.82
CA LYS A 12 126.18 -18.53 173.09
C LYS A 12 125.96 -18.65 171.57
N ARG A 13 126.06 -19.87 171.04
CA ARG A 13 125.95 -20.15 169.61
C ARG A 13 124.54 -19.86 169.09
N ASP A 14 123.53 -20.30 169.84
CA ASP A 14 122.13 -20.12 169.49
C ASP A 14 121.69 -18.65 169.57
N LEU A 15 122.15 -17.90 170.58
CA LEU A 15 121.83 -16.46 170.69
C LEU A 15 122.38 -15.64 169.50
N SER A 16 123.58 -15.99 169.02
CA SER A 16 124.16 -15.41 167.80
C SER A 16 123.32 -15.76 166.55
N ALA A 17 122.92 -17.02 166.42
CA ALA A 17 122.11 -17.51 165.29
C ALA A 17 120.69 -16.89 165.25
N VAL A 18 120.09 -16.60 166.41
CA VAL A 18 118.80 -15.88 166.50
C VAL A 18 118.96 -14.43 166.07
N THR A 19 120.00 -13.74 166.54
CA THR A 19 120.24 -12.32 166.23
C THR A 19 120.46 -12.10 164.72
N GLY A 20 121.21 -12.98 164.05
CA GLY A 20 121.41 -12.92 162.60
C GLY A 20 120.14 -13.14 161.78
N LYS A 21 119.20 -13.96 162.27
CA LYS A 21 117.89 -14.17 161.62
C LYS A 21 116.98 -12.93 161.74
N ALA A 22 116.96 -12.28 162.91
CA ALA A 22 116.13 -11.10 163.15
C ALA A 22 116.46 -9.95 162.19
N PHE A 23 117.75 -9.65 161.99
CA PHE A 23 118.18 -8.56 161.10
C PHE A 23 117.84 -8.86 159.62
N LYS A 24 117.94 -10.14 159.21
CA LYS A 24 117.58 -10.54 157.84
C LYS A 24 116.08 -10.42 157.58
N ASN A 25 115.23 -10.88 158.51
CA ASN A 25 113.78 -10.69 158.43
C ASN A 25 113.40 -9.21 158.23
N GLN A 26 114.10 -8.27 158.87
CA GLN A 26 113.80 -6.85 158.76
C GLN A 26 114.10 -6.27 157.36
N ILE A 27 115.15 -6.74 156.70
CA ILE A 27 115.47 -6.40 155.30
C ILE A 27 114.47 -7.04 154.34
N ASP A 28 114.11 -8.31 154.57
CA ASP A 28 113.16 -9.03 153.73
C ASP A 28 111.73 -8.44 153.87
N ILE A 29 111.35 -7.92 155.05
CA ILE A 29 110.10 -7.15 155.26
C ILE A 29 110.09 -5.85 154.47
N GLN A 30 111.17 -5.06 154.46
CA GLN A 30 111.18 -3.80 153.71
C GLN A 30 111.00 -4.07 152.20
N LYS A 31 111.75 -5.03 151.64
CA LYS A 31 111.59 -5.42 150.23
C LYS A 31 110.19 -5.91 149.90
N ASN A 32 109.53 -6.61 150.82
CA ASN A 32 108.15 -7.03 150.64
C ASN A 32 107.18 -5.85 150.64
N ASN A 33 107.40 -4.82 151.48
CA ASN A 33 106.61 -3.59 151.44
C ASN A 33 106.81 -2.84 150.11
N ASP A 34 108.06 -2.62 149.70
CA ASP A 34 108.38 -1.95 148.43
C ASP A 34 107.71 -2.69 147.24
N SER A 35 107.79 -4.02 147.23
CA SER A 35 107.13 -4.88 146.22
C SER A 35 105.60 -4.87 146.30
N ILE A 36 105.02 -4.60 147.48
CA ILE A 36 103.56 -4.47 147.66
C ILE A 36 103.09 -3.12 147.13
N GLU A 37 103.89 -2.06 147.26
CA GLU A 37 103.57 -0.73 146.74
C GLU A 37 103.64 -0.71 145.19
N ASP A 38 104.70 -1.30 144.60
CA ASP A 38 104.80 -1.58 143.16
C ASP A 38 103.58 -2.38 142.64
N LEU A 39 103.14 -3.40 143.39
CA LEU A 39 101.96 -4.21 143.04
C LEU A 39 100.64 -3.46 143.19
N TYR A 40 100.53 -2.49 144.13
CA TYR A 40 99.34 -1.65 144.27
C TYR A 40 99.22 -0.65 143.12
N GLU A 41 100.30 0.02 142.73
CA GLU A 41 100.31 0.97 141.62
C GLU A 41 100.02 0.23 140.29
N ALA A 42 100.72 -0.88 140.02
CA ALA A 42 100.45 -1.72 138.86
C ALA A 42 99.02 -2.31 138.84
N ASN A 43 98.42 -2.60 139.99
CA ASN A 43 97.02 -3.05 140.06
C ASN A 43 96.03 -1.90 139.80
N ASN A 44 96.34 -0.67 140.22
CA ASN A 44 95.53 0.51 139.94
C ASN A 44 95.54 0.86 138.44
N ASP A 45 96.72 0.85 137.81
CA ASP A 45 96.87 1.00 136.35
C ASP A 45 96.08 -0.05 135.56
N ASN A 46 96.08 -1.31 136.04
CA ASN A 46 95.29 -2.37 135.40
C ASN A 46 93.77 -2.18 135.62
N VAL A 47 93.33 -1.61 136.75
CA VAL A 47 91.93 -1.25 136.97
C VAL A 47 91.50 -0.10 136.05
N GLU A 48 92.30 0.96 135.90
CA GLU A 48 91.97 2.07 135.00
C GLU A 48 91.91 1.60 133.53
N ARG A 49 92.88 0.77 133.11
CA ARG A 49 92.86 0.12 131.77
C ARG A 49 91.69 -0.84 131.57
N LEU A 50 91.19 -1.50 132.63
CA LEU A 50 89.97 -2.30 132.55
C LEU A 50 88.73 -1.41 132.34
N VAL A 51 88.65 -0.26 133.01
CA VAL A 51 87.56 0.72 132.79
C VAL A 51 87.61 1.31 131.37
N GLU A 52 88.80 1.59 130.83
CA GLU A 52 88.95 1.98 129.42
C GLU A 52 88.52 0.86 128.45
N HIS A 53 88.90 -0.39 128.73
CA HIS A 53 88.49 -1.55 127.94
C HIS A 53 86.97 -1.77 127.97
N ASP A 54 86.33 -1.71 129.14
CA ASP A 54 84.86 -1.87 129.27
C ASP A 54 84.13 -0.77 128.49
N ARG A 55 84.62 0.48 128.55
CA ARG A 55 84.06 1.60 127.76
C ARG A 55 84.30 1.43 126.26
N ALA A 56 85.42 0.86 125.84
CA ALA A 56 85.65 0.50 124.44
C ALA A 56 84.72 -0.63 123.98
N ILE A 57 84.44 -1.63 124.83
CA ILE A 57 83.49 -2.71 124.58
C ILE A 57 82.06 -2.16 124.46
N GLU A 58 81.67 -1.21 125.31
CA GLU A 58 80.38 -0.51 125.23
C GLU A 58 80.23 0.22 123.89
N ILE A 59 81.20 1.05 123.50
CA ILE A 59 81.21 1.78 122.21
C ILE A 59 81.17 0.82 121.01
N LEU A 60 81.91 -0.31 121.05
CA LEU A 60 81.86 -1.32 120.00
C LEU A 60 80.49 -2.02 119.94
N THR A 61 79.84 -2.21 121.09
CA THR A 61 78.49 -2.78 121.19
C THR A 61 77.43 -1.83 120.64
N GLU A 62 77.51 -0.53 120.95
CA GLU A 62 76.66 0.50 120.34
C GLU A 62 76.86 0.58 118.82
N ALA A 63 78.12 0.57 118.35
CA ALA A 63 78.45 0.59 116.93
C ALA A 63 77.89 -0.65 116.20
N GLY A 64 77.99 -1.83 116.80
CA GLY A 64 77.37 -3.06 116.29
C GLY A 64 75.84 -2.97 116.20
N ASN A 65 75.18 -2.52 117.27
CA ASN A 65 73.73 -2.30 117.30
C ASN A 65 73.25 -1.27 116.26
N HIS A 66 74.03 -0.22 116.03
CA HIS A 66 73.77 0.77 114.98
C HIS A 66 73.96 0.17 113.58
N HIS A 67 75.02 -0.60 113.36
CA HIS A 67 75.29 -1.28 112.09
C HIS A 67 74.19 -2.30 111.74
N ASP A 68 73.73 -3.10 112.70
CA ASP A 68 72.59 -4.01 112.53
C ASP A 68 71.27 -3.27 112.24
N THR A 69 71.11 -2.06 112.79
CA THR A 69 69.96 -1.20 112.49
C THR A 69 70.02 -0.67 111.06
N LEU A 70 71.19 -0.27 110.58
CA LEU A 70 71.42 0.10 109.18
C LEU A 70 71.25 -1.09 108.22
N ILE A 71 71.75 -2.28 108.56
CA ILE A 71 71.53 -3.51 107.78
C ILE A 71 70.03 -3.83 107.68
N ARG A 72 69.30 -3.79 108.81
CA ARG A 72 67.84 -4.02 108.81
C ARG A 72 67.09 -3.00 107.95
N LYS A 73 67.48 -1.72 108.01
CA LYS A 73 66.90 -0.66 107.17
C LYS A 73 67.20 -0.89 105.69
N ASN A 74 68.47 -1.06 105.31
CA ASN A 74 68.89 -1.30 103.93
C ASN A 74 68.20 -2.56 103.35
N LYS A 75 68.03 -3.62 104.14
CA LYS A 75 67.31 -4.84 103.74
C LYS A 75 65.81 -4.60 103.51
N ALA A 76 65.19 -3.69 104.26
CA ALA A 76 63.81 -3.25 104.03
C ALA A 76 63.70 -2.38 102.77
N ASP A 77 64.61 -1.42 102.59
CA ASP A 77 64.64 -0.52 101.42
C ASP A 77 64.92 -1.28 100.11
N ILE A 78 65.81 -2.29 100.13
CA ILE A 78 66.01 -3.24 99.02
C ILE A 78 64.73 -4.04 98.74
N LYS A 79 64.06 -4.57 99.77
CA LYS A 79 62.80 -5.33 99.60
C LYS A 79 61.70 -4.45 98.99
N ALA A 80 61.57 -3.20 99.43
CA ALA A 80 60.64 -2.23 98.87
C ALA A 80 61.00 -1.86 97.42
N SER A 81 62.29 -1.76 97.10
CA SER A 81 62.78 -1.46 95.74
C SER A 81 62.51 -2.62 94.78
N ASN A 82 62.74 -3.87 95.19
CA ASN A 82 62.37 -5.05 94.40
C ASN A 82 60.85 -5.13 94.16
N GLY A 83 60.02 -4.78 95.14
CA GLY A 83 58.57 -4.68 94.96
C GLY A 83 58.15 -3.64 93.90
N LYS A 84 58.85 -2.49 93.86
CA LYS A 84 58.66 -1.48 92.79
C LYS A 84 59.13 -2.00 91.42
N ILE A 85 60.25 -2.72 91.36
CA ILE A 85 60.79 -3.30 90.12
C ILE A 85 59.83 -4.34 89.52
N GLU A 86 59.31 -5.27 90.31
CA GLU A 86 58.30 -6.24 89.83
C GLU A 86 56.98 -5.56 89.43
N SER A 87 56.59 -4.47 90.11
CA SER A 87 55.44 -3.65 89.70
C SER A 87 55.66 -2.97 88.35
N LEU A 88 56.85 -2.40 88.13
CA LEU A 88 57.25 -1.77 86.86
C LEU A 88 57.36 -2.80 85.72
N LYS A 89 57.89 -3.98 85.99
CA LYS A 89 57.93 -5.11 85.05
C LYS A 89 56.53 -5.57 84.66
N THR A 90 55.63 -5.75 85.63
CA THR A 90 54.21 -6.08 85.37
C THR A 90 53.53 -5.01 84.50
N LEU A 91 53.78 -3.73 84.78
CA LEU A 91 53.28 -2.61 83.98
C LEU A 91 53.86 -2.61 82.55
N TYR A 92 55.16 -2.88 82.40
CA TYR A 92 55.82 -2.98 81.10
C TYR A 92 55.27 -4.15 80.26
N GLU A 93 55.18 -5.34 80.83
CA GLU A 93 54.59 -6.53 80.17
C GLU A 93 53.14 -6.29 79.74
N THR A 94 52.35 -5.60 80.58
CA THR A 94 50.96 -5.19 80.27
C THR A 94 50.93 -4.16 79.14
N THR A 95 51.86 -3.19 79.14
CA THR A 95 51.96 -2.15 78.11
C THR A 95 52.35 -2.76 76.77
N VAL A 96 53.37 -3.62 76.72
CA VAL A 96 53.81 -4.33 75.50
C VAL A 96 52.67 -5.19 74.94
N ARG A 97 51.94 -5.92 75.78
CA ARG A 97 50.76 -6.69 75.36
C ARG A 97 49.65 -5.80 74.77
N THR A 98 49.44 -4.63 75.36
CA THR A 98 48.44 -3.65 74.88
C THR A 98 48.85 -3.05 73.53
N VAL A 99 50.13 -2.70 73.34
CA VAL A 99 50.67 -2.22 72.07
C VAL A 99 50.52 -3.28 70.98
N GLY A 100 50.95 -4.52 71.23
CA GLY A 100 50.83 -5.62 70.25
C GLY A 100 49.38 -6.02 69.92
N ASN A 101 48.42 -5.74 70.79
CA ASN A 101 46.99 -5.87 70.47
C ASN A 101 46.50 -4.70 69.60
N ASN A 102 46.92 -3.47 69.89
CA ASN A 102 46.59 -2.29 69.09
C ASN A 102 47.17 -2.37 67.67
N GLU A 103 48.39 -2.88 67.51
CA GLU A 103 49.03 -3.10 66.20
C GLU A 103 48.22 -4.07 65.33
N LYS A 104 47.71 -5.17 65.91
CA LYS A 104 46.82 -6.11 65.19
C LYS A 104 45.52 -5.44 64.77
N ALA A 105 44.87 -4.71 65.66
CA ALA A 105 43.63 -3.98 65.35
C ALA A 105 43.85 -2.91 64.25
N ILE A 106 45.01 -2.24 64.24
CA ILE A 106 45.39 -1.30 63.17
C ILE A 106 45.55 -2.02 61.82
N GLU A 107 46.14 -3.23 61.80
CA GLU A 107 46.31 -3.99 60.54
C GLU A 107 44.97 -4.57 60.03
N GLU A 108 44.09 -5.04 60.94
CA GLU A 108 42.72 -5.41 60.60
C GLU A 108 41.92 -4.21 60.04
N HIS A 109 42.03 -3.04 60.66
CA HIS A 109 41.41 -1.81 60.18
C HIS A 109 41.96 -1.38 58.81
N ARG A 110 43.28 -1.50 58.55
CA ARG A 110 43.87 -1.25 57.23
C ARG A 110 43.30 -2.18 56.16
N LYS A 111 43.13 -3.47 56.47
CA LYS A 111 42.51 -4.42 55.56
C LYS A 111 41.06 -4.05 55.25
N LEU A 112 40.25 -3.76 56.28
CA LEU A 112 38.87 -3.30 56.10
C LEU A 112 38.78 -2.00 55.28
N ILE A 113 39.72 -1.06 55.44
CA ILE A 113 39.80 0.16 54.63
C ILE A 113 40.15 -0.17 53.17
N ALA A 114 41.04 -1.14 52.92
CA ALA A 114 41.37 -1.59 51.55
C ALA A 114 40.18 -2.29 50.88
N ASP A 115 39.51 -3.21 51.59
CA ASP A 115 38.32 -3.93 51.11
C ASP A 115 37.17 -2.95 50.82
N ASN A 116 36.90 -2.00 51.72
CA ASN A 116 35.92 -0.93 51.48
C ASN A 116 36.29 -0.05 50.28
N LYS A 117 37.59 0.26 50.07
CA LYS A 117 38.06 1.02 48.91
C LYS A 117 37.91 0.24 47.59
N ALA A 118 37.97 -1.09 47.63
CA ALA A 118 37.63 -1.95 46.49
C ALA A 118 36.11 -1.96 46.24
N ASN A 119 35.30 -2.10 47.29
CA ASN A 119 33.84 -2.08 47.20
C ASN A 119 33.30 -0.75 46.62
N ILE A 120 33.84 0.40 47.06
CA ILE A 120 33.51 1.73 46.52
C ILE A 120 33.85 1.82 45.02
N LYS A 121 35.00 1.29 44.58
CA LYS A 121 35.35 1.24 43.14
C LYS A 121 34.37 0.38 42.35
N THR A 122 33.99 -0.78 42.88
CA THR A 122 33.02 -1.69 42.23
C THR A 122 31.64 -1.03 42.12
N LEU A 123 31.18 -0.36 43.18
CA LEU A 123 29.91 0.39 43.18
C LEU A 123 29.94 1.55 42.17
N ALA A 124 31.01 2.35 42.15
CA ALA A 124 31.17 3.45 41.21
C ALA A 124 31.21 2.97 39.75
N LYS A 125 31.84 1.81 39.49
CA LYS A 125 31.82 1.18 38.16
C LYS A 125 30.41 0.75 37.77
N ALA A 126 29.69 0.03 38.65
CA ALA A 126 28.33 -0.42 38.39
C ALA A 126 27.35 0.76 38.18
N GLN A 127 27.51 1.86 38.93
CA GLN A 127 26.76 3.09 38.74
C GLN A 127 27.04 3.74 37.37
N LEU A 128 28.30 3.77 36.92
CA LEU A 128 28.66 4.27 35.59
C LEU A 128 28.10 3.38 34.48
N GLU A 129 28.22 2.05 34.60
CA GLU A 129 27.68 1.10 33.61
C GLU A 129 26.15 1.20 33.52
N SER A 130 25.46 1.33 34.65
CA SER A 130 24.01 1.57 34.69
C SER A 130 23.61 2.93 34.10
N ALA A 131 24.36 4.00 34.38
CA ALA A 131 24.10 5.33 33.82
C ALA A 131 24.32 5.38 32.30
N THR A 132 25.35 4.71 31.79
CA THR A 132 25.58 4.55 30.34
C THR A 132 24.42 3.80 29.68
N PHE A 133 24.04 2.64 30.23
CA PHE A 133 22.92 1.84 29.70
C PHE A 133 21.60 2.62 29.67
N PHE A 134 21.26 3.35 30.74
CA PHE A 134 20.08 4.21 30.73
C PHE A 134 20.21 5.38 29.74
N GLY A 135 21.40 5.95 29.55
CA GLY A 135 21.65 6.97 28.54
C GLY A 135 21.44 6.47 27.11
N GLU A 136 21.93 5.27 26.80
CA GLU A 136 21.73 4.58 25.52
C GLU A 136 20.24 4.31 25.27
N GLN A 137 19.54 3.74 26.26
CA GLN A 137 18.09 3.49 26.17
C GLN A 137 17.26 4.78 26.04
N ILE A 138 17.64 5.88 26.70
CA ILE A 138 16.97 7.18 26.53
C ILE A 138 17.18 7.74 25.12
N GLN A 139 18.37 7.57 24.53
CA GLN A 139 18.66 8.03 23.18
C GLN A 139 17.94 7.18 22.12
N GLU A 140 17.89 5.85 22.28
CA GLU A 140 17.12 4.94 21.42
C GLU A 140 15.62 5.30 21.43
N ASN A 141 15.01 5.44 22.61
CA ASN A 141 13.62 5.88 22.74
C ASN A 141 13.36 7.26 22.11
N LYS A 142 14.30 8.21 22.21
CA LYS A 142 14.18 9.55 21.61
C LYS A 142 14.20 9.50 20.08
N ASP A 143 14.99 8.62 19.49
CA ASP A 143 15.07 8.46 18.03
C ASP A 143 13.82 7.73 17.51
N ASP A 144 13.30 6.74 18.24
CA ASP A 144 12.01 6.11 17.95
C ASP A 144 10.84 7.09 18.07
N ILE A 145 10.80 7.93 19.12
CA ILE A 145 9.80 9.01 19.27
C ILE A 145 9.88 9.98 18.09
N SER A 146 11.09 10.30 17.61
CA SER A 146 11.28 11.15 16.43
C SER A 146 10.76 10.48 15.16
N ALA A 147 11.02 9.18 14.97
CA ALA A 147 10.53 8.41 13.83
C ALA A 147 8.99 8.23 13.84
N VAL A 148 8.40 8.00 15.01
CA VAL A 148 6.94 7.96 15.20
C VAL A 148 6.30 9.33 14.94
N THR A 149 6.92 10.41 15.42
CA THR A 149 6.46 11.80 15.18
C THR A 149 6.49 12.13 13.68
N GLY A 150 7.56 11.75 12.98
CA GLY A 150 7.65 11.91 11.51
C GLY A 150 6.57 11.13 10.75
N LYS A 151 6.28 9.89 11.17
CA LYS A 151 5.17 9.08 10.62
C LYS A 151 3.79 9.69 10.93
N ALA A 152 3.60 10.27 12.12
CA ALA A 152 2.35 10.93 12.50
C ALA A 152 2.08 12.18 11.64
N PHE A 153 3.08 13.05 11.44
CA PHE A 153 2.96 14.18 10.51
C PHE A 153 2.72 13.74 9.06
N LYS A 154 3.37 12.65 8.61
CA LYS A 154 3.14 12.07 7.29
C LYS A 154 1.69 11.62 7.12
N ASN A 155 1.16 10.85 8.08
CA ASN A 155 -0.25 10.45 8.10
C ASN A 155 -1.20 11.66 8.13
N GLN A 156 -0.88 12.73 8.87
CA GLN A 156 -1.72 13.93 8.91
C GLN A 156 -1.80 14.65 7.55
N ILE A 157 -0.68 14.73 6.82
CA ILE A 157 -0.64 15.27 5.44
C ILE A 157 -1.42 14.38 4.47
N ASP A 158 -1.27 13.06 4.57
CA ASP A 158 -1.93 12.13 3.65
C ASP A 158 -3.43 11.96 3.99
N ILE A 159 -3.86 12.19 5.25
CA ILE A 159 -5.28 12.37 5.63
C ILE A 159 -5.86 13.63 4.99
N GLN A 160 -5.14 14.76 4.99
CA GLN A 160 -5.64 15.99 4.36
C GLN A 160 -5.92 15.76 2.87
N LYS A 161 -4.96 15.19 2.12
CA LYS A 161 -5.17 14.84 0.70
C LYS A 161 -6.35 13.91 0.46
N ASN A 162 -6.59 12.97 1.37
CA ASN A 162 -7.74 12.07 1.28
C ASN A 162 -9.06 12.83 1.50
N ASN A 163 -9.09 13.81 2.40
CA ASN A 163 -10.25 14.71 2.53
C ASN A 163 -10.44 15.56 1.27
N ASP A 164 -9.36 16.18 0.76
CA ASP A 164 -9.40 16.97 -0.47
C ASP A 164 -9.95 16.13 -1.64
N SER A 165 -9.46 14.89 -1.79
CA SER A 165 -9.93 13.93 -2.81
C SER A 165 -11.36 13.43 -2.58
N ILE A 166 -11.87 13.47 -1.34
CA ILE A 166 -13.27 13.15 -1.02
C ILE A 166 -14.16 14.34 -1.39
N GLU A 167 -13.69 15.58 -1.24
CA GLU A 167 -14.39 16.80 -1.64
C GLU A 167 -14.51 16.89 -3.18
N ASP A 168 -13.40 16.64 -3.91
CA ASP A 168 -13.39 16.45 -5.38
C ASP A 168 -14.42 15.39 -5.82
N LEU A 169 -14.48 14.25 -5.10
CA LEU A 169 -15.42 13.17 -5.39
C LEU A 169 -16.87 13.55 -5.08
N TYR A 170 -17.13 14.36 -4.04
CA TYR A 170 -18.49 14.85 -3.75
C TYR A 170 -18.98 15.80 -4.85
N GLU A 171 -18.14 16.71 -5.32
CA GLU A 171 -18.47 17.64 -6.41
C GLU A 171 -18.75 16.87 -7.71
N ALA A 172 -17.87 15.95 -8.09
CA ALA A 172 -18.08 15.07 -9.25
C ALA A 172 -19.31 14.14 -9.12
N ASN A 173 -19.71 13.75 -7.90
CA ASN A 173 -20.93 12.97 -7.70
C ASN A 173 -22.19 13.85 -7.83
N ASN A 174 -22.11 15.13 -7.41
CA ASN A 174 -23.18 16.11 -7.56
C ASN A 174 -23.45 16.42 -9.04
N ASP A 175 -22.40 16.62 -9.85
CA ASP A 175 -22.49 16.74 -11.31
C ASP A 175 -23.18 15.51 -11.95
N ASN A 176 -22.85 14.31 -11.47
CA ASN A 176 -23.47 13.09 -11.98
C ASN A 176 -24.95 12.94 -11.55
N VAL A 177 -25.33 13.47 -10.39
CA VAL A 177 -26.74 13.57 -9.97
C VAL A 177 -27.51 14.57 -10.83
N GLU A 178 -26.94 15.75 -11.12
CA GLU A 178 -27.58 16.73 -12.01
C GLU A 178 -27.77 16.16 -13.43
N ARG A 179 -26.75 15.48 -13.97
CA ARG A 179 -26.85 14.75 -15.25
C ARG A 179 -27.85 13.60 -15.23
N LEU A 180 -28.07 12.93 -14.10
CA LEU A 180 -29.13 11.92 -13.95
C LEU A 180 -30.53 12.57 -13.99
N VAL A 181 -30.71 13.74 -13.38
CA VAL A 181 -31.95 14.52 -13.46
C VAL A 181 -32.24 14.98 -14.90
N GLU A 182 -31.22 15.39 -15.66
CA GLU A 182 -31.37 15.64 -17.10
C GLU A 182 -31.78 14.38 -17.87
N HIS A 183 -31.23 13.22 -17.51
CA HIS A 183 -31.48 11.96 -18.20
C HIS A 183 -32.87 11.39 -17.90
N ASP A 184 -33.34 11.47 -16.66
CA ASP A 184 -34.73 11.14 -16.28
C ASP A 184 -35.72 12.04 -17.01
N ARG A 185 -35.42 13.34 -17.14
CA ARG A 185 -36.24 14.28 -17.91
C ARG A 185 -36.24 13.98 -19.41
N ALA A 186 -35.15 13.46 -19.97
CA ALA A 186 -35.10 12.97 -21.35
C ALA A 186 -35.92 11.67 -21.52
N ILE A 187 -35.93 10.79 -20.51
CA ILE A 187 -36.77 9.58 -20.47
C ILE A 187 -38.26 9.96 -20.37
N GLU A 188 -38.61 10.97 -19.59
CA GLU A 188 -39.97 11.51 -19.47
C GLU A 188 -40.49 12.02 -20.82
N ILE A 189 -39.70 12.83 -21.54
CA ILE A 189 -40.01 13.30 -22.91
C ILE A 189 -40.17 12.12 -23.90
N LEU A 190 -39.33 11.08 -23.78
CA LEU A 190 -39.46 9.87 -24.61
C LEU A 190 -40.71 9.05 -24.26
N ALA A 191 -41.14 9.05 -23.00
CA ALA A 191 -42.39 8.41 -22.57
C ALA A 191 -43.62 9.20 -23.05
N GLU A 192 -43.60 10.53 -23.01
CA GLU A 192 -44.63 11.37 -23.64
C GLU A 192 -44.74 11.11 -25.16
N ALA A 193 -43.60 11.06 -25.86
CA ALA A 193 -43.56 10.73 -27.29
C ALA A 193 -44.02 9.30 -27.59
N GLY A 194 -43.73 8.34 -26.70
CA GLY A 194 -44.24 6.97 -26.76
C GLY A 194 -45.76 6.91 -26.60
N ASN A 195 -46.30 7.56 -25.57
CA ASN A 195 -47.74 7.67 -25.34
C ASN A 195 -48.45 8.34 -26.53
N HIS A 196 -47.86 9.38 -27.14
CA HIS A 196 -48.41 10.02 -28.33
C HIS A 196 -48.41 9.09 -29.56
N HIS A 197 -47.37 8.27 -29.74
CA HIS A 197 -47.37 7.21 -30.75
C HIS A 197 -48.44 6.15 -30.47
N ASP A 198 -48.62 5.73 -29.22
CA ASP A 198 -49.66 4.77 -28.85
C ASP A 198 -51.07 5.34 -29.08
N ASP A 199 -51.29 6.63 -28.83
CA ASP A 199 -52.54 7.33 -29.17
C ASP A 199 -52.78 7.34 -30.69
N LEU A 200 -51.75 7.63 -31.49
CA LEU A 200 -51.83 7.59 -32.96
C LEU A 200 -52.06 6.16 -33.48
N ILE A 201 -51.41 5.15 -32.89
CA ILE A 201 -51.62 3.74 -33.23
C ILE A 201 -53.03 3.29 -32.86
N ARG A 202 -53.54 3.71 -31.69
CA ARG A 202 -54.91 3.40 -31.23
C ARG A 202 -55.96 4.08 -32.10
N LYS A 203 -55.70 5.31 -32.56
CA LYS A 203 -56.53 5.99 -33.55
C LYS A 203 -56.49 5.28 -34.90
N ASN A 204 -55.30 5.02 -35.45
CA ASN A 204 -55.16 4.28 -36.72
C ASN A 204 -55.82 2.90 -36.65
N LYS A 205 -55.80 2.25 -35.48
CA LYS A 205 -56.53 0.99 -35.23
C LYS A 205 -58.04 1.18 -35.27
N SER A 206 -58.58 2.27 -34.70
CA SER A 206 -59.99 2.65 -34.85
C SER A 206 -60.33 2.90 -36.32
N ASP A 207 -59.53 3.72 -37.03
CA ASP A 207 -59.73 4.04 -38.45
C ASP A 207 -59.70 2.76 -39.32
N ILE A 208 -58.85 1.76 -38.97
CA ILE A 208 -58.82 0.42 -39.59
C ILE A 208 -60.03 -0.43 -39.19
N GLN A 209 -60.53 -0.34 -37.96
CA GLN A 209 -61.73 -1.06 -37.52
C GLN A 209 -63.00 -0.49 -38.18
N ASP A 210 -63.08 0.82 -38.40
CA ASP A 210 -64.18 1.46 -39.14
C ASP A 210 -64.15 1.05 -40.63
N LEU A 211 -62.96 0.97 -41.24
CA LEU A 211 -62.77 0.39 -42.59
C LEU A 211 -63.10 -1.10 -42.64
N ALA A 212 -62.75 -1.87 -41.59
CA ALA A 212 -63.09 -3.29 -41.49
C ALA A 212 -64.61 -3.49 -41.36
N ALA A 213 -65.30 -2.72 -40.51
CA ALA A 213 -66.75 -2.76 -40.37
C ALA A 213 -67.49 -2.35 -41.66
N ASN A 214 -66.93 -1.41 -42.43
CA ASN A 214 -67.46 -1.03 -43.74
C ASN A 214 -67.26 -2.15 -44.80
N ASN A 215 -66.15 -2.87 -44.73
CA ASN A 215 -65.92 -4.08 -45.52
C ASN A 215 -66.78 -5.28 -45.04
N GLU A 216 -67.06 -5.40 -43.74
CA GLU A 216 -68.00 -6.38 -43.20
C GLU A 216 -69.41 -6.08 -43.68
N LEU A 217 -69.86 -4.82 -43.70
CA LEU A 217 -71.14 -4.44 -44.32
C LEU A 217 -71.23 -4.79 -45.81
N GLN A 218 -70.15 -4.60 -46.58
CA GLN A 218 -70.09 -5.07 -47.97
C GLN A 218 -70.04 -6.60 -48.08
N THR A 219 -69.43 -7.28 -47.10
CA THR A 219 -69.39 -8.74 -47.03
C THR A 219 -70.76 -9.31 -46.68
N ASP A 220 -71.49 -8.72 -45.73
CA ASP A 220 -72.88 -9.03 -45.41
C ASP A 220 -73.79 -8.82 -46.63
N GLU A 221 -73.60 -7.74 -47.40
CA GLU A 221 -74.40 -7.48 -48.61
C GLU A 221 -74.12 -8.53 -49.71
N ILE A 222 -72.88 -8.99 -49.83
CA ILE A 222 -72.48 -10.14 -50.68
C ILE A 222 -72.99 -11.48 -50.09
N GLU A 223 -72.97 -11.66 -48.78
CA GLU A 223 -73.34 -12.91 -48.12
C GLU A 223 -74.85 -13.10 -48.05
N ASN A 224 -75.64 -12.02 -48.04
CA ASN A 224 -77.07 -12.06 -48.32
C ASN A 224 -77.37 -12.56 -49.76
N LEU A 225 -76.57 -12.15 -50.75
CA LEU A 225 -76.66 -12.68 -52.12
C LEU A 225 -76.21 -14.15 -52.19
N ILE A 226 -75.21 -14.56 -51.41
CA ILE A 226 -74.77 -15.96 -51.31
C ILE A 226 -75.82 -16.83 -50.59
N GLN A 227 -76.43 -16.37 -49.50
CA GLN A 227 -77.50 -17.09 -48.80
C GLN A 227 -78.73 -17.28 -49.70
N ALA A 228 -79.09 -16.27 -50.52
CA ALA A 228 -80.14 -16.43 -51.53
C ALA A 228 -79.81 -17.52 -52.58
N SER A 229 -78.52 -17.81 -52.82
CA SER A 229 -78.04 -18.88 -53.68
C SER A 229 -77.95 -20.24 -52.95
N SER A 230 -77.45 -20.27 -51.71
CA SER A 230 -77.38 -21.48 -50.88
C SER A 230 -78.76 -22.00 -50.52
N ALA A 231 -79.73 -21.13 -50.23
CA ALA A 231 -81.12 -21.53 -49.99
C ALA A 231 -81.78 -22.24 -51.19
N ASN A 232 -81.27 -22.08 -52.42
CA ASN A 232 -81.68 -22.86 -53.58
C ASN A 232 -80.93 -24.21 -53.69
N THR A 233 -79.77 -24.34 -53.04
CA THR A 233 -78.88 -25.51 -53.04
C THR A 233 -79.19 -26.47 -51.88
N ASP A 234 -79.40 -25.95 -50.67
CA ASP A 234 -79.67 -26.75 -49.46
C ASP A 234 -81.05 -27.42 -49.47
N ARG A 235 -81.97 -26.89 -50.31
CA ARG A 235 -83.24 -27.53 -50.67
C ARG A 235 -83.09 -28.77 -51.55
N ILE A 236 -81.90 -29.00 -52.11
CA ILE A 236 -81.52 -30.18 -52.90
C ILE A 236 -80.80 -31.19 -51.99
N ALA A 237 -79.86 -30.73 -51.15
CA ALA A 237 -79.01 -31.59 -50.33
C ALA A 237 -79.70 -32.23 -49.11
N ASN A 238 -80.68 -31.56 -48.48
CA ASN A 238 -81.35 -32.09 -47.27
C ASN A 238 -82.20 -33.36 -47.49
N ALA A 239 -82.29 -33.88 -48.72
CA ALA A 239 -82.91 -35.17 -49.00
C ALA A 239 -82.01 -36.39 -48.65
N GLU A 240 -80.68 -36.21 -48.53
CA GLU A 240 -79.74 -37.34 -48.64
C GLU A 240 -79.05 -37.77 -47.33
N LEU A 241 -78.88 -36.89 -46.34
CA LEU A 241 -77.98 -37.15 -45.19
C LEU A 241 -78.61 -37.84 -43.96
N GLY A 242 -79.93 -37.96 -43.87
CA GLY A 242 -80.65 -38.47 -42.67
C GLY A 242 -80.46 -39.97 -42.33
N ILE A 243 -79.40 -40.62 -42.83
CA ILE A 243 -79.24 -42.08 -42.89
C ILE A 243 -77.94 -42.58 -42.20
N ALA A 244 -76.95 -41.72 -41.97
CA ALA A 244 -75.57 -42.18 -41.72
C ALA A 244 -75.17 -42.46 -40.25
N GLU A 245 -75.48 -41.56 -39.29
CA GLU A 245 -74.66 -41.45 -38.07
C GLU A 245 -75.03 -42.38 -36.90
N ASN A 246 -76.24 -42.95 -36.85
CA ASN A 246 -76.79 -43.74 -35.72
C ASN A 246 -76.10 -45.11 -35.44
N LYS A 247 -74.81 -45.27 -35.77
CA LYS A 247 -74.11 -46.58 -35.79
C LYS A 247 -72.75 -46.61 -35.08
N LYS A 248 -72.21 -45.48 -34.62
CA LYS A 248 -70.80 -45.38 -34.20
C LYS A 248 -70.54 -45.61 -32.70
N ASP A 249 -71.40 -45.10 -31.82
CA ASP A 249 -71.01 -44.82 -30.43
C ASP A 249 -71.11 -46.01 -29.45
N ALA A 250 -71.56 -47.18 -29.92
CA ALA A 250 -71.95 -48.30 -29.07
C ALA A 250 -70.80 -49.17 -28.48
N LEU A 251 -69.51 -48.90 -28.80
CA LEU A 251 -68.43 -49.88 -28.61
C LEU A 251 -67.29 -49.51 -27.63
N ILE A 252 -67.16 -48.27 -27.17
CA ILE A 252 -65.95 -47.83 -26.43
C ILE A 252 -66.03 -48.08 -24.91
N ALA A 253 -67.23 -48.12 -24.32
CA ALA A 253 -67.43 -47.99 -22.87
C ALA A 253 -67.06 -49.22 -21.99
N LYS A 254 -66.47 -50.31 -22.54
CA LYS A 254 -66.39 -51.61 -21.84
C LYS A 254 -65.02 -51.98 -21.23
N ALA A 255 -63.93 -51.31 -21.58
CA ALA A 255 -62.57 -51.83 -21.33
C ALA A 255 -61.86 -51.36 -20.04
N GLN A 256 -62.42 -50.43 -19.27
CA GLN A 256 -61.66 -49.64 -18.28
C GLN A 256 -61.77 -50.12 -16.81
N ALA A 257 -62.53 -51.18 -16.52
CA ALA A 257 -62.95 -51.53 -15.16
C ALA A 257 -62.00 -52.43 -14.34
N ASP A 258 -61.26 -53.34 -14.98
CA ASP A 258 -60.73 -54.53 -14.30
C ASP A 258 -59.34 -54.37 -13.63
N LYS A 259 -58.74 -53.17 -13.62
CA LYS A 259 -57.29 -53.02 -13.31
C LYS A 259 -56.93 -52.68 -11.86
N ASN A 260 -57.88 -52.24 -11.02
CA ASN A 260 -57.57 -51.59 -9.73
C ASN A 260 -57.96 -52.43 -8.49
N LYS A 261 -57.39 -53.64 -8.30
CA LYS A 261 -57.82 -54.54 -7.21
C LYS A 261 -56.73 -55.24 -6.35
N ASN A 262 -55.47 -55.33 -6.79
CA ASN A 262 -54.53 -56.28 -6.16
C ASN A 262 -53.42 -55.68 -5.25
N ASP A 263 -53.17 -54.37 -5.29
CA ASP A 263 -51.94 -53.79 -4.71
C ASP A 263 -52.08 -53.35 -3.23
N THR A 264 -52.63 -54.20 -2.35
CA THR A 264 -52.84 -53.82 -0.93
C THR A 264 -52.81 -55.02 0.05
N GLN A 265 -51.76 -55.86 0.04
CA GLN A 265 -51.66 -56.95 1.04
C GLN A 265 -50.28 -57.44 1.55
N ASP A 266 -49.13 -56.89 1.12
CA ASP A 266 -47.79 -57.37 1.55
C ASP A 266 -46.95 -56.30 2.30
N LEU A 267 -47.47 -55.82 3.45
CA LEU A 267 -46.68 -55.01 4.40
C LEU A 267 -46.83 -55.47 5.87
N ALA A 268 -47.16 -56.74 6.09
CA ALA A 268 -47.56 -57.30 7.40
C ALA A 268 -46.71 -58.50 7.86
N LYS A 269 -45.37 -58.44 7.72
CA LYS A 269 -44.45 -59.57 8.02
C LYS A 269 -43.24 -59.28 8.91
N VAL A 270 -43.03 -58.06 9.41
CA VAL A 270 -41.81 -57.70 10.20
C VAL A 270 -42.15 -56.98 11.51
N GLN A 271 -43.01 -57.57 12.35
CA GLN A 271 -43.34 -57.02 13.67
C GLN A 271 -43.76 -58.09 14.70
N ARG A 272 -42.89 -59.08 14.96
CA ARG A 272 -43.10 -60.02 16.08
C ARG A 272 -41.80 -60.66 16.60
N ALA A 273 -41.26 -60.13 17.70
CA ALA A 273 -40.19 -60.76 18.48
C ALA A 273 -40.30 -60.37 19.97
N GLY A 274 -40.82 -61.28 20.80
CA GLY A 274 -40.62 -61.25 22.25
C GLY A 274 -39.18 -61.68 22.60
N VAL A 275 -38.62 -61.40 23.79
CA VAL A 275 -39.20 -61.45 25.15
C VAL A 275 -39.55 -62.89 25.57
N GLU A 276 -39.05 -63.28 26.76
CA GLU A 276 -39.31 -64.53 27.52
C GLU A 276 -38.82 -65.89 26.94
N VAL A 277 -37.53 -66.21 27.13
CA VAL A 277 -37.06 -67.57 27.50
C VAL A 277 -35.76 -67.46 28.34
N MET A 278 -35.46 -68.50 29.15
CA MET A 278 -34.14 -68.77 29.79
C MET A 278 -33.72 -67.95 31.04
N ALA A 279 -34.66 -67.66 31.94
CA ALA A 279 -34.36 -67.19 33.31
C ALA A 279 -34.68 -68.23 34.41
N GLU A 280 -34.89 -69.50 34.06
CA GLU A 280 -35.35 -70.56 34.96
C GLU A 280 -34.49 -71.82 34.79
N LEU A 281 -33.37 -71.91 35.53
CA LEU A 281 -32.51 -73.10 35.58
C LEU A 281 -32.13 -73.46 37.03
N ASN A 282 -33.17 -73.48 37.87
CA ASN A 282 -33.14 -73.79 39.30
C ASN A 282 -32.60 -75.21 39.60
N LYS A 283 -31.39 -75.33 40.15
CA LYS A 283 -30.92 -76.60 40.75
C LYS A 283 -29.75 -76.46 41.74
N ASN A 284 -30.03 -76.25 43.03
CA ASN A 284 -29.33 -76.82 44.21
C ASN A 284 -29.70 -76.10 45.53
N ILE A 285 -30.89 -76.36 46.09
CA ILE A 285 -31.22 -76.02 47.48
C ILE A 285 -31.84 -77.26 48.16
N ALA A 286 -30.98 -78.09 48.75
CA ALA A 286 -31.36 -79.25 49.56
C ALA A 286 -30.16 -79.74 50.39
N GLY A 287 -29.98 -79.23 51.62
CA GLY A 287 -28.86 -79.68 52.48
C GLY A 287 -28.73 -79.03 53.87
N THR A 288 -29.15 -77.78 54.05
CA THR A 288 -28.79 -76.99 55.25
C THR A 288 -29.92 -76.94 56.29
N GLN A 289 -30.33 -78.10 56.84
CA GLN A 289 -31.42 -78.14 57.83
C GLN A 289 -31.33 -79.22 58.93
N THR A 290 -30.21 -79.94 59.04
CA THR A 290 -30.09 -81.12 59.94
C THR A 290 -29.29 -80.88 61.23
N ASP A 291 -28.18 -80.13 61.17
CA ASP A 291 -27.17 -80.16 62.25
C ASP A 291 -27.51 -79.32 63.50
N ILE A 292 -28.56 -78.50 63.46
CA ILE A 292 -28.95 -77.60 64.56
C ILE A 292 -29.56 -78.36 65.76
N ALA A 293 -29.93 -79.63 65.59
CA ALA A 293 -30.68 -80.40 66.61
C ALA A 293 -29.83 -81.00 67.77
N ASN A 294 -28.55 -81.33 67.56
CA ASN A 294 -27.85 -82.29 68.43
C ASN A 294 -27.17 -81.70 69.69
N ASN A 295 -26.87 -80.39 69.74
CA ASN A 295 -26.02 -79.80 70.80
C ASN A 295 -26.74 -79.50 72.15
N LYS A 296 -27.89 -80.12 72.45
CA LYS A 296 -28.74 -79.74 73.60
C LYS A 296 -28.84 -80.76 74.75
N ILE A 297 -28.15 -81.91 74.69
CA ILE A 297 -28.37 -83.03 75.62
C ILE A 297 -27.19 -83.35 76.57
N THR A 298 -25.95 -83.08 76.19
CA THR A 298 -24.75 -83.62 76.90
C THR A 298 -24.40 -82.95 78.25
N LEU A 299 -24.99 -81.80 78.58
CA LEU A 299 -24.51 -80.91 79.65
C LEU A 299 -24.98 -81.22 81.09
N ALA A 300 -25.59 -82.40 81.34
CA ALA A 300 -26.44 -82.62 82.52
C ALA A 300 -25.96 -83.67 83.58
N GLN A 301 -24.74 -84.23 83.50
CA GLN A 301 -24.39 -85.45 84.26
C GLN A 301 -23.18 -85.42 85.24
N HIS A 302 -22.43 -84.33 85.40
CA HIS A 302 -21.14 -84.35 86.13
C HIS A 302 -21.15 -84.03 87.65
N ALA A 303 -22.30 -83.70 88.26
CA ALA A 303 -22.32 -82.96 89.54
C ALA A 303 -22.51 -83.78 90.85
N LYS A 304 -22.01 -85.03 90.97
CA LYS A 304 -22.36 -85.91 92.13
C LYS A 304 -21.27 -86.91 92.58
N LYS A 305 -20.06 -86.46 92.96
CA LYS A 305 -18.94 -87.41 93.22
C LYS A 305 -17.77 -86.94 94.14
N ILE A 306 -17.99 -86.10 95.16
CA ILE A 306 -16.89 -85.36 95.83
C ILE A 306 -16.71 -85.57 97.36
N ASP A 307 -17.72 -85.95 98.15
CA ASP A 307 -17.74 -85.64 99.60
C ASP A 307 -17.05 -86.62 100.59
N ASP A 308 -16.68 -87.85 100.21
CA ASP A 308 -16.59 -88.98 101.18
C ASP A 308 -15.29 -89.17 102.03
N ASN A 309 -14.23 -88.36 101.90
CA ASN A 309 -12.84 -88.82 102.19
C ASN A 309 -12.09 -88.36 103.49
N GLN A 310 -12.70 -87.71 104.49
CA GLN A 310 -11.97 -86.73 105.35
C GLN A 310 -11.38 -87.15 106.74
N GLN A 311 -11.69 -88.29 107.38
CA GLN A 311 -11.70 -88.38 108.88
C GLN A 311 -10.68 -89.29 109.68
N ALA A 312 -9.39 -89.45 109.31
CA ALA A 312 -8.68 -90.72 109.63
C ALA A 312 -7.57 -90.88 110.75
N ILE A 313 -6.97 -89.88 111.41
CA ILE A 313 -5.50 -89.97 111.75
C ILE A 313 -4.99 -90.25 113.21
N GLU A 314 -5.01 -89.29 114.17
CA GLU A 314 -3.90 -89.12 115.16
C GLU A 314 -3.95 -89.79 116.57
N ALA A 315 -2.77 -90.12 117.16
CA ALA A 315 -2.36 -90.00 118.60
C ALA A 315 -1.06 -90.81 119.00
N LYS A 316 -0.14 -90.29 119.86
CA LYS A 316 0.63 -90.98 120.99
C LYS A 316 2.04 -90.43 121.46
N LEU A 317 2.25 -90.39 122.81
CA LEU A 317 3.47 -90.71 123.63
C LEU A 317 4.67 -89.73 123.93
N GLY A 318 5.37 -89.97 125.06
CA GLY A 318 6.58 -89.31 125.65
C GLY A 318 6.83 -89.82 127.11
N GLY A 319 7.86 -89.50 127.93
CA GLY A 319 9.15 -88.76 127.86
C GLY A 319 9.79 -88.58 129.29
N LYS A 320 11.14 -88.49 129.50
CA LYS A 320 11.81 -88.27 130.83
C LYS A 320 13.30 -87.81 130.77
N ALA A 321 13.94 -87.48 131.91
CA ALA A 321 15.34 -86.97 132.07
C ALA A 321 16.03 -87.32 133.43
N ASP A 322 17.27 -86.82 133.67
CA ASP A 322 18.21 -87.07 134.82
C ASP A 322 18.94 -85.76 135.31
N LEU A 323 19.80 -85.80 136.37
CA LEU A 323 20.24 -84.64 137.18
C LEU A 323 21.78 -84.44 137.45
N GLN A 324 22.47 -85.37 138.12
CA GLN A 324 23.35 -85.03 139.28
C GLN A 324 24.57 -84.07 139.09
N LYS A 325 25.23 -83.96 137.93
CA LYS A 325 26.57 -83.33 137.72
C LYS A 325 26.60 -81.78 137.78
N LEU A 326 25.71 -81.18 138.56
CA LEU A 326 25.14 -79.87 138.27
C LEU A 326 26.02 -78.66 138.62
N SER A 327 26.95 -78.75 139.58
CA SER A 327 27.68 -77.56 140.09
C SER A 327 28.88 -77.15 139.24
N GLU A 328 29.70 -78.08 138.77
CA GLU A 328 30.79 -77.77 137.82
C GLU A 328 30.21 -77.42 136.45
N LEU A 329 29.14 -78.13 136.07
CA LEU A 329 28.31 -77.78 134.94
C LEU A 329 27.76 -76.35 135.07
N LYS A 330 27.32 -75.89 136.25
CA LYS A 330 26.82 -74.51 136.45
C LYS A 330 27.87 -73.46 136.11
N THR A 331 29.10 -73.56 136.61
CA THR A 331 30.16 -72.59 136.30
C THR A 331 30.56 -72.62 134.82
N SER A 332 30.62 -73.82 134.21
CA SER A 332 30.84 -73.93 132.76
C SER A 332 29.67 -73.40 131.94
N VAL A 333 28.43 -73.58 132.40
CA VAL A 333 27.21 -73.06 131.77
C VAL A 333 27.17 -71.55 131.88
N ASP A 334 27.54 -70.95 133.01
CA ASP A 334 27.54 -69.49 133.19
C ASP A 334 28.55 -68.82 132.25
N LYS A 335 29.75 -69.40 132.11
CA LYS A 335 30.72 -68.93 131.10
C LYS A 335 30.19 -69.13 129.68
N ASN A 336 29.71 -70.34 129.35
CA ASN A 336 29.15 -70.62 128.04
C ASN A 336 27.95 -69.71 127.74
N GLN A 337 27.16 -69.30 128.73
CA GLN A 337 26.03 -68.40 128.56
C GLN A 337 26.47 -66.96 128.27
N ALA A 338 27.56 -66.48 128.89
CA ALA A 338 28.18 -65.21 128.51
C ALA A 338 28.77 -65.25 127.09
N ASP A 339 29.47 -66.33 126.74
CA ASP A 339 30.01 -66.55 125.39
C ASP A 339 28.87 -66.70 124.35
N ILE A 340 27.74 -67.33 124.70
CA ILE A 340 26.52 -67.41 123.88
C ILE A 340 25.89 -66.03 123.71
N GLN A 341 25.77 -65.21 124.75
CA GLN A 341 25.25 -63.84 124.64
C GLN A 341 26.13 -62.96 123.73
N LEU A 342 27.45 -63.10 123.80
CA LEU A 342 28.37 -62.42 122.89
C LEU A 342 28.26 -62.93 121.44
N HIS A 343 28.02 -64.24 121.25
CA HIS A 343 27.76 -64.79 119.92
C HIS A 343 26.39 -64.36 119.37
N ASP A 344 25.35 -64.28 120.20
CA ASP A 344 24.03 -63.80 119.81
C ASP A 344 24.09 -62.32 119.36
N GLN A 345 24.82 -61.46 120.07
CA GLN A 345 25.09 -60.09 119.63
C GLN A 345 25.84 -60.04 118.28
N LYS A 346 26.83 -60.92 118.06
CA LYS A 346 27.53 -61.04 116.77
C LYS A 346 26.62 -61.54 115.65
N ILE A 347 25.75 -62.51 115.93
CA ILE A 347 24.76 -63.07 114.99
C ILE A 347 23.73 -62.00 114.60
N ASN A 348 23.21 -61.25 115.57
CA ASN A 348 22.31 -60.12 115.32
C ASN A 348 22.99 -59.03 114.47
N ASN A 349 24.24 -58.67 114.79
CA ASN A 349 25.02 -57.72 113.97
C ASN A 349 25.28 -58.25 112.54
N LEU A 350 25.53 -59.55 112.36
CA LEU A 350 25.64 -60.18 111.04
C LEU A 350 24.30 -60.17 110.28
N GLY A 351 23.18 -60.35 110.97
CA GLY A 351 21.83 -60.22 110.39
C GLY A 351 21.50 -58.80 109.94
N ILE A 352 21.90 -57.79 110.72
CA ILE A 352 21.80 -56.37 110.34
C ILE A 352 22.70 -56.08 109.13
N LEU A 353 23.95 -56.54 109.14
CA LEU A 353 24.90 -56.37 108.04
C LEU A 353 24.38 -57.03 106.74
N HIS A 354 23.87 -58.27 106.84
CA HIS A 354 23.20 -58.96 105.74
C HIS A 354 22.01 -58.16 105.20
N SER A 355 21.17 -57.60 106.09
CA SER A 355 20.02 -56.76 105.72
C SER A 355 20.42 -55.40 105.12
N MET A 356 21.63 -54.90 105.39
CA MET A 356 22.20 -53.73 104.71
C MET A 356 22.73 -54.10 103.32
N VAL A 357 23.48 -55.20 103.21
CA VAL A 357 24.01 -55.73 101.95
C VAL A 357 22.87 -56.10 100.99
N ALA A 358 21.83 -56.79 101.45
CA ALA A 358 20.67 -57.17 100.64
C ALA A 358 19.95 -55.94 100.05
N ARG A 359 19.79 -54.85 100.84
CA ARG A 359 19.22 -53.59 100.34
C ARG A 359 20.12 -52.89 99.33
N ALA A 360 21.44 -52.89 99.54
CA ALA A 360 22.39 -52.32 98.59
C ALA A 360 22.46 -53.13 97.27
N VAL A 361 22.37 -54.46 97.34
CA VAL A 361 22.28 -55.33 96.17
C VAL A 361 20.95 -55.13 95.43
N GLY A 362 19.84 -54.97 96.14
CA GLY A 362 18.54 -54.61 95.55
C GLY A 362 18.61 -53.29 94.77
N ALA A 363 19.01 -52.19 95.42
CA ALA A 363 19.16 -50.90 94.76
C ALA A 363 20.14 -50.92 93.57
N ASN A 364 21.18 -51.76 93.60
CA ASN A 364 22.06 -51.97 92.45
C ASN A 364 21.39 -52.79 91.34
N LYS A 365 20.54 -53.77 91.66
CA LYS A 365 19.74 -54.53 90.68
C LYS A 365 18.75 -53.62 89.98
N ASP A 366 18.04 -52.76 90.71
CA ASP A 366 17.08 -51.80 90.16
C ASP A 366 17.78 -50.83 89.18
N ARG A 367 18.97 -50.33 89.54
CA ARG A 367 19.80 -49.49 88.65
C ARG A 367 20.34 -50.25 87.43
N ILE A 368 20.65 -51.54 87.55
CA ILE A 368 21.05 -52.37 86.41
C ILE A 368 19.87 -52.59 85.45
N ASP A 369 18.65 -52.75 85.98
CA ASP A 369 17.44 -52.87 85.15
C ASP A 369 17.08 -51.54 84.47
N GLN A 370 17.23 -50.40 85.16
CA GLN A 370 17.07 -49.07 84.55
C GLN A 370 18.09 -48.86 83.43
N ASN A 371 19.39 -49.04 83.70
CA ASN A 371 20.43 -48.93 82.67
C ASN A 371 20.15 -49.84 81.46
N LYS A 372 19.53 -51.01 81.66
CA LYS A 372 19.14 -51.93 80.59
C LYS A 372 17.95 -51.41 79.77
N ALA A 373 17.01 -50.68 80.38
CA ALA A 373 15.94 -49.97 79.68
C ALA A 373 16.51 -48.79 78.88
N ASP A 374 17.36 -47.96 79.50
CA ASP A 374 18.02 -46.82 78.85
C ASP A 374 18.82 -47.27 77.61
N ILE A 375 19.53 -48.41 77.69
CA ILE A 375 20.26 -49.02 76.56
C ILE A 375 19.32 -49.51 75.45
N ALA A 376 18.09 -49.91 75.77
CA ALA A 376 17.09 -50.31 74.76
C ALA A 376 16.52 -49.09 74.03
N GLU A 377 16.18 -48.02 74.77
CA GLU A 377 15.71 -46.74 74.21
C GLU A 377 16.78 -46.11 73.29
N ASN A 378 18.03 -46.01 73.76
CA ASN A 378 19.16 -45.56 72.94
C ASN A 378 19.36 -46.41 71.67
N LYS A 379 19.03 -47.72 71.69
CA LYS A 379 19.13 -48.58 70.51
C LYS A 379 18.02 -48.28 69.49
N GLU A 380 16.81 -47.96 69.95
CA GLU A 380 15.71 -47.55 69.07
C GLU A 380 15.98 -46.17 68.45
N ASP A 381 16.51 -45.22 69.22
CA ASP A 381 16.99 -43.93 68.70
C ASP A 381 18.12 -44.09 67.67
N ILE A 382 19.09 -44.97 67.91
CA ILE A 382 20.14 -45.27 66.92
C ILE A 382 19.51 -45.85 65.64
N GLN A 383 18.50 -46.73 65.74
CA GLN A 383 17.83 -47.28 64.56
C GLN A 383 17.02 -46.21 63.80
N ASN A 384 16.33 -45.31 64.50
CA ASN A 384 15.63 -44.18 63.89
C ASN A 384 16.60 -43.24 63.16
N ASN A 385 17.76 -42.94 63.77
CA ASN A 385 18.81 -42.14 63.13
C ASN A 385 19.41 -42.83 61.90
N ILE A 386 19.61 -44.16 61.93
CA ILE A 386 20.05 -44.93 60.75
C ILE A 386 19.03 -44.83 59.61
N ASN A 387 17.73 -44.93 59.90
CA ASN A 387 16.67 -44.79 58.90
C ASN A 387 16.67 -43.38 58.28
N ASN A 388 16.74 -42.33 59.11
CA ASN A 388 16.80 -40.94 58.66
C ASN A 388 18.03 -40.67 57.76
N ILE A 389 19.20 -41.24 58.10
CA ILE A 389 20.42 -41.14 57.28
C ILE A 389 20.23 -41.84 55.93
N TYR A 390 19.52 -42.96 55.88
CA TYR A 390 19.24 -43.68 54.63
C TYR A 390 18.28 -42.90 53.71
N GLU A 391 17.25 -42.26 54.27
CA GLU A 391 16.35 -41.38 53.50
C GLU A 391 17.10 -40.15 52.95
N LEU A 392 17.96 -39.51 53.76
CA LEU A 392 18.79 -38.39 53.32
C LEU A 392 19.77 -38.80 52.20
N ALA A 393 20.31 -40.03 52.24
CA ALA A 393 21.16 -40.56 51.17
C ALA A 393 20.37 -40.72 49.86
N GLN A 394 19.14 -41.25 49.89
CA GLN A 394 18.31 -41.35 48.68
C GLN A 394 17.92 -39.97 48.13
N GLN A 395 17.64 -38.99 48.99
CA GLN A 395 17.41 -37.60 48.56
C GLN A 395 18.68 -37.01 47.91
N GLN A 396 19.87 -37.27 48.44
CA GLN A 396 21.13 -36.82 47.85
C GLN A 396 21.38 -37.42 46.45
N ASP A 397 21.07 -38.71 46.25
CA ASP A 397 21.17 -39.36 44.94
C ASP A 397 20.16 -38.79 43.94
N GLN A 398 18.91 -38.53 44.38
CA GLN A 398 17.89 -37.87 43.57
C GLN A 398 18.34 -36.46 43.14
N HIS A 399 18.79 -35.63 44.09
CA HIS A 399 19.34 -34.30 43.79
C HIS A 399 20.53 -34.37 42.81
N SER A 400 21.37 -35.41 42.90
CA SER A 400 22.47 -35.65 41.94
C SER A 400 21.96 -35.96 40.52
N SER A 401 20.80 -36.60 40.38
CA SER A 401 20.12 -36.84 39.10
C SER A 401 19.48 -35.56 38.54
N ASP A 402 18.83 -34.79 39.41
CA ASP A 402 18.16 -33.54 39.03
C ASP A 402 19.15 -32.47 38.56
N ILE A 403 20.30 -32.33 39.24
CA ILE A 403 21.41 -31.47 38.81
C ILE A 403 21.92 -31.87 37.41
N LYS A 404 22.08 -33.17 37.14
CA LYS A 404 22.48 -33.67 35.80
C LYS A 404 21.42 -33.39 34.73
N THR A 405 20.14 -33.40 35.11
CA THR A 405 19.02 -33.10 34.20
C THR A 405 18.92 -31.61 33.89
N LEU A 406 19.07 -30.76 34.90
CA LEU A 406 19.16 -29.29 34.74
C LEU A 406 20.37 -28.89 33.89
N ALA A 407 21.53 -29.52 34.09
CA ALA A 407 22.72 -29.27 33.27
C ALA A 407 22.49 -29.62 31.78
N LYS A 408 21.84 -30.76 31.48
CA LYS A 408 21.45 -31.14 30.11
C LYS A 408 20.49 -30.13 29.49
N ALA A 409 19.46 -29.70 30.23
CA ALA A 409 18.50 -28.70 29.77
C ALA A 409 19.16 -27.34 29.49
N SER A 410 20.10 -26.92 30.35
CA SER A 410 20.87 -25.68 30.14
C SER A 410 21.78 -25.76 28.91
N SER A 411 22.39 -26.92 28.64
CA SER A 411 23.16 -27.14 27.41
C SER A 411 22.28 -27.03 26.16
N ALA A 412 21.15 -27.75 26.13
CA ALA A 412 20.21 -27.70 25.00
C ALA A 412 19.65 -26.28 24.76
N ASN A 413 19.40 -25.51 25.82
CA ASN A 413 19.03 -24.10 25.68
C ASN A 413 20.17 -23.24 25.12
N THR A 414 21.42 -23.55 25.43
CA THR A 414 22.60 -22.86 24.88
C THR A 414 22.74 -23.13 23.38
N ASP A 415 22.56 -24.39 22.97
CA ASP A 415 22.56 -24.81 21.57
C ASP A 415 21.42 -24.15 20.77
N ASN A 416 20.21 -24.09 21.36
CA ASN A 416 19.06 -23.40 20.77
C ASN A 416 19.28 -21.89 20.63
N ILE A 417 19.90 -21.22 21.62
CA ILE A 417 20.24 -19.79 21.53
C ILE A 417 21.28 -19.55 20.41
N ALA A 418 22.31 -20.39 20.31
CA ALA A 418 23.31 -20.31 19.26
C ALA A 418 22.70 -20.51 17.87
N LYS A 419 21.79 -21.48 17.71
CA LYS A 419 21.05 -21.72 16.46
C LYS A 419 20.16 -20.53 16.10
N ASN A 420 19.33 -20.04 17.04
CA ASN A 420 18.45 -18.90 16.80
C ASN A 420 19.23 -17.65 16.37
N LYS A 421 20.43 -17.43 16.93
CA LYS A 421 21.33 -16.36 16.46
C LYS A 421 21.82 -16.61 15.02
N ALA A 422 22.22 -17.83 14.67
CA ALA A 422 22.67 -18.14 13.31
C ALA A 422 21.55 -17.94 12.26
N ASP A 423 20.33 -18.37 12.57
CA ASP A 423 19.14 -18.20 11.71
C ASP A 423 18.76 -16.70 11.57
N ALA A 424 18.90 -15.91 12.64
CA ALA A 424 18.72 -14.46 12.60
C ALA A 424 19.82 -13.76 11.76
N ASP A 425 21.10 -14.09 11.97
CA ASP A 425 22.23 -13.53 11.21
C ASP A 425 22.12 -13.85 9.71
N ALA A 426 21.58 -15.02 9.34
CA ALA A 426 21.29 -15.39 7.95
C ALA A 426 20.09 -14.61 7.37
N SER A 427 19.05 -14.37 8.19
CA SER A 427 17.88 -13.57 7.81
C SER A 427 18.25 -12.11 7.57
N PHE A 428 19.05 -11.49 8.44
CA PHE A 428 19.55 -10.13 8.24
C PHE A 428 20.38 -9.98 6.95
N LYS A 429 21.31 -10.91 6.67
CA LYS A 429 22.08 -10.92 5.41
C LYS A 429 21.17 -10.99 4.18
N THR A 430 20.09 -11.77 4.25
CA THR A 430 19.09 -11.88 3.18
C THR A 430 18.32 -10.57 3.00
N LEU A 431 17.89 -9.93 4.09
CA LEU A 431 17.21 -8.63 4.06
C LEU A 431 18.09 -7.53 3.45
N THR A 432 19.36 -7.42 3.86
CA THR A 432 20.32 -6.47 3.28
C THR A 432 20.53 -6.71 1.79
N LYS A 433 20.63 -7.97 1.35
CA LYS A 433 20.74 -8.31 -0.08
C LYS A 433 19.50 -7.89 -0.87
N ASN A 434 18.31 -8.11 -0.32
CA ASN A 434 17.05 -7.73 -0.95
C ASN A 434 16.87 -6.20 -1.00
N GLN A 435 17.25 -5.49 0.05
CA GLN A 435 17.23 -4.02 0.12
C GLN A 435 18.15 -3.41 -0.96
N ASN A 436 19.37 -3.92 -1.10
CA ASN A 436 20.30 -3.48 -2.15
C ASN A 436 19.74 -3.77 -3.56
N ALA A 437 19.08 -4.92 -3.75
CA ALA A 437 18.47 -5.28 -5.04
C ALA A 437 17.25 -4.42 -5.40
N LEU A 438 16.54 -3.85 -4.42
CA LEU A 438 15.51 -2.83 -4.65
C LEU A 438 16.15 -1.48 -5.03
N ILE A 439 17.16 -1.03 -4.28
CA ILE A 439 17.87 0.23 -4.55
C ILE A 439 18.45 0.28 -5.99
N GLU A 440 19.00 -0.83 -6.51
CA GLU A 440 19.47 -0.88 -7.90
C GLU A 440 18.34 -0.91 -8.94
N LYS A 441 17.15 -1.44 -8.59
CA LYS A 441 15.96 -1.33 -9.45
C LYS A 441 15.41 0.09 -9.49
N ASP A 442 15.35 0.76 -8.34
CA ASP A 442 14.85 2.13 -8.23
C ASP A 442 15.71 3.08 -9.10
N LYS A 443 17.05 2.98 -9.01
CA LYS A 443 17.98 3.70 -9.89
C LYS A 443 17.76 3.44 -11.38
N ALA A 444 17.50 2.18 -11.75
CA ALA A 444 17.22 1.82 -13.14
C ALA A 444 15.86 2.39 -13.61
N GLN A 445 14.87 2.45 -12.72
CA GLN A 445 13.56 3.05 -13.00
C GLN A 445 13.65 4.58 -13.11
N ASP A 446 14.39 5.26 -12.24
CA ASP A 446 14.69 6.70 -12.34
C ASP A 446 15.37 7.02 -13.68
N THR A 447 16.31 6.17 -14.12
CA THR A 447 16.99 6.31 -15.41
C THR A 447 16.00 6.21 -16.58
N LEU A 448 15.04 5.28 -16.53
CA LEU A 448 13.99 5.14 -17.54
C LEU A 448 12.99 6.32 -17.50
N ILE A 449 12.65 6.84 -16.32
CA ILE A 449 11.79 8.02 -16.17
C ILE A 449 12.47 9.25 -16.78
N ALA A 450 13.77 9.44 -16.53
CA ALA A 450 14.55 10.52 -17.13
C ALA A 450 14.63 10.42 -18.66
N ALA A 451 14.83 9.22 -19.21
CA ALA A 451 14.83 8.97 -20.66
C ALA A 451 13.46 9.27 -21.28
N ASN A 452 12.38 8.70 -20.73
CA ASN A 452 11.01 8.94 -21.19
C ASN A 452 10.64 10.43 -21.15
N LYS A 453 11.10 11.16 -20.12
CA LYS A 453 10.91 12.62 -20.07
C LYS A 453 11.68 13.34 -21.17
N ALA A 454 12.91 12.96 -21.47
CA ALA A 454 13.69 13.57 -22.54
C ALA A 454 13.04 13.36 -23.92
N ASP A 455 12.51 12.15 -24.18
CA ASP A 455 11.79 11.82 -25.42
C ASP A 455 10.44 12.55 -25.53
N ALA A 456 9.72 12.72 -24.41
CA ALA A 456 8.50 13.53 -24.36
C ALA A 456 8.79 15.01 -24.62
N ASP A 457 9.84 15.58 -24.00
CA ASP A 457 10.26 16.97 -24.22
C ASP A 457 10.73 17.20 -25.67
N ALA A 458 11.36 16.19 -26.30
CA ALA A 458 11.78 16.23 -27.71
C ALA A 458 10.59 16.12 -28.67
N SER A 459 9.62 15.25 -28.36
CA SER A 459 8.38 15.10 -29.12
C SER A 459 7.52 16.37 -29.05
N PHE A 460 7.40 16.98 -27.87
CA PHE A 460 6.69 18.25 -27.69
C PHE A 460 7.32 19.37 -28.53
N LYS A 461 8.65 19.55 -28.46
CA LYS A 461 9.40 20.51 -29.31
C LYS A 461 9.19 20.26 -30.81
N THR A 462 8.99 19.02 -31.22
CA THR A 462 8.75 18.64 -32.62
C THR A 462 7.32 18.97 -33.04
N LEU A 463 6.33 18.70 -32.19
CA LEU A 463 4.94 19.11 -32.40
C LEU A 463 4.82 20.65 -32.49
N THR A 464 5.48 21.41 -31.61
CA THR A 464 5.51 22.89 -31.68
C THR A 464 6.09 23.39 -33.00
N LYS A 465 7.17 22.77 -33.50
CA LYS A 465 7.75 23.12 -34.81
C LYS A 465 6.78 22.83 -35.95
N ASN A 466 6.13 21.67 -35.94
CA ASN A 466 5.17 21.27 -36.98
C ASN A 466 3.94 22.18 -36.99
N GLN A 467 3.41 22.54 -35.81
CA GLN A 467 2.31 23.50 -35.66
C GLN A 467 2.67 24.87 -36.25
N ASN A 468 3.84 25.41 -35.91
CA ASN A 468 4.31 26.69 -36.46
C ASN A 468 4.52 26.63 -37.99
N ALA A 469 5.01 25.51 -38.52
CA ALA A 469 5.18 25.31 -39.96
C ALA A 469 3.85 25.21 -40.73
N LEU A 470 2.80 24.69 -40.10
CA LEU A 470 1.43 24.72 -40.65
C LEU A 470 0.87 26.14 -40.63
N ILE A 471 0.99 26.86 -39.50
CA ILE A 471 0.52 28.26 -39.36
C ILE A 471 1.15 29.19 -40.43
N GLU A 472 2.43 29.03 -40.75
CA GLU A 472 3.07 29.82 -41.83
C GLU A 472 2.64 29.37 -43.24
N LYS A 473 2.27 28.10 -43.44
CA LYS A 473 1.65 27.64 -44.69
C LYS A 473 0.25 28.25 -44.88
N ASP A 474 -0.57 28.23 -43.84
CA ASP A 474 -1.93 28.77 -43.88
C ASP A 474 -1.89 30.27 -44.20
N LYS A 475 -1.04 31.05 -43.51
CA LYS A 475 -0.78 32.47 -43.84
C LYS A 475 -0.31 32.70 -45.27
N ALA A 476 0.45 31.78 -45.86
CA ALA A 476 0.89 31.88 -47.25
C ALA A 476 -0.25 31.55 -48.23
N GLN A 477 -1.11 30.59 -47.87
CA GLN A 477 -2.29 30.19 -48.63
C GLN A 477 -3.37 31.28 -48.59
N ASP A 478 -3.62 31.93 -47.46
CA ASP A 478 -4.52 33.08 -47.32
C ASP A 478 -4.09 34.26 -48.20
N LYS A 479 -2.78 34.55 -48.26
CA LYS A 479 -2.23 35.57 -49.17
C LYS A 479 -2.48 35.21 -50.64
N LEU A 480 -2.32 33.93 -51.00
CA LEU A 480 -2.62 33.43 -52.35
C LEU A 480 -4.12 33.52 -52.70
N ILE A 481 -5.00 33.14 -51.77
CA ILE A 481 -6.46 33.28 -51.92
C ILE A 481 -6.84 34.75 -52.08
N THR A 482 -6.27 35.64 -51.27
CA THR A 482 -6.51 37.09 -51.34
C THR A 482 -6.03 37.67 -52.67
N ALA A 483 -4.84 37.30 -53.13
CA ALA A 483 -4.30 37.75 -54.42
C ALA A 483 -5.13 37.23 -55.61
N ASN A 484 -5.52 35.95 -55.60
CA ASN A 484 -6.37 35.36 -56.63
C ASN A 484 -7.77 36.00 -56.65
N LYS A 485 -8.33 36.35 -55.47
CA LYS A 485 -9.59 37.09 -55.41
C LYS A 485 -9.44 38.50 -56.00
N ALA A 486 -8.37 39.23 -55.67
CA ALA A 486 -8.13 40.57 -56.21
C ALA A 486 -7.95 40.55 -57.74
N ASP A 487 -7.23 39.56 -58.28
CA ASP A 487 -7.09 39.34 -59.73
C ASP A 487 -8.43 38.98 -60.40
N ALA A 488 -9.25 38.12 -59.78
CA ALA A 488 -10.58 37.77 -60.28
C ALA A 488 -11.54 38.97 -60.25
N ASP A 489 -11.58 39.74 -59.15
CA ASP A 489 -12.39 40.94 -59.01
C ASP A 489 -11.97 42.02 -60.04
N ALA A 490 -10.67 42.19 -60.27
CA ALA A 490 -10.13 43.10 -61.28
C ALA A 490 -10.51 42.68 -62.71
N LYS A 491 -10.37 41.38 -63.05
CA LYS A 491 -10.81 40.82 -64.34
C LYS A 491 -12.32 40.98 -64.55
N PHE A 492 -13.13 40.72 -63.52
CA PHE A 492 -14.58 40.89 -63.58
C PHE A 492 -14.97 42.37 -63.77
N THR A 493 -14.27 43.30 -63.11
CA THR A 493 -14.44 44.75 -63.29
C THR A 493 -14.04 45.19 -64.70
N GLY A 494 -12.97 44.62 -65.27
CA GLY A 494 -12.59 44.80 -66.68
C GLY A 494 -13.69 44.35 -67.62
N VAL A 495 -14.21 43.13 -67.45
CA VAL A 495 -15.32 42.58 -68.26
C VAL A 495 -16.59 43.44 -68.14
N GLN A 496 -16.95 43.95 -66.95
CA GLN A 496 -18.06 44.90 -66.81
C GLN A 496 -17.81 46.21 -67.57
N THR A 497 -16.57 46.71 -67.54
CA THR A 497 -16.16 47.93 -68.26
C THR A 497 -16.25 47.72 -69.77
N ASP A 498 -15.80 46.58 -70.29
CA ASP A 498 -15.92 46.22 -71.71
C ASP A 498 -17.37 46.01 -72.14
N ILE A 499 -18.22 45.43 -71.29
CA ILE A 499 -19.67 45.33 -71.54
C ILE A 499 -20.31 46.74 -71.58
N ALA A 500 -19.94 47.65 -70.68
CA ALA A 500 -20.43 49.03 -70.68
C ALA A 500 -19.96 49.83 -71.90
N ASN A 501 -18.69 49.65 -72.30
CA ASN A 501 -18.13 50.22 -73.52
C ASN A 501 -18.85 49.69 -74.76
N ASN A 502 -19.02 48.37 -74.88
CA ASN A 502 -19.73 47.75 -76.00
C ASN A 502 -21.21 48.18 -76.05
N LYS A 503 -21.90 48.28 -74.92
CA LYS A 503 -23.27 48.83 -74.82
C LYS A 503 -23.33 50.28 -75.32
N THR A 504 -22.33 51.08 -74.99
CA THR A 504 -22.22 52.48 -75.44
C THR A 504 -21.95 52.56 -76.95
N THR A 505 -21.02 51.76 -77.48
CA THR A 505 -20.72 51.65 -78.91
C THR A 505 -21.94 51.16 -79.70
N LEU A 506 -22.69 50.17 -79.19
CA LEU A 506 -23.93 49.70 -79.79
C LEU A 506 -25.02 50.78 -79.80
N ALA A 507 -25.15 51.59 -78.74
CA ALA A 507 -26.05 52.74 -78.73
C ALA A 507 -25.63 53.83 -79.74
N GLN A 508 -24.33 54.09 -79.89
CA GLN A 508 -23.80 54.98 -80.93
C GLN A 508 -24.04 54.43 -82.34
N HIS A 509 -23.91 53.12 -82.54
CA HIS A 509 -24.20 52.46 -83.82
C HIS A 509 -25.69 52.50 -84.14
N ALA A 510 -26.57 52.22 -83.17
CA ALA A 510 -28.01 52.36 -83.33
C ALA A 510 -28.40 53.80 -83.68
N LYS A 511 -27.80 54.81 -83.02
CA LYS A 511 -28.00 56.22 -83.40
C LYS A 511 -27.51 56.49 -84.82
N LYS A 512 -26.29 56.09 -85.20
CA LYS A 512 -25.76 56.26 -86.57
C LYS A 512 -26.62 55.55 -87.62
N ILE A 513 -27.19 54.38 -87.32
CA ILE A 513 -28.12 53.67 -88.20
C ILE A 513 -29.41 54.48 -88.37
N ASN A 514 -29.99 55.02 -87.29
CA ASN A 514 -31.18 55.86 -87.36
C ASN A 514 -30.91 57.21 -88.05
N ASP A 515 -29.77 57.85 -87.78
CA ASP A 515 -29.32 59.07 -88.46
C ASP A 515 -29.15 58.81 -89.98
N ASN A 516 -28.58 57.66 -90.35
CA ASN A 516 -28.44 57.22 -91.73
C ASN A 516 -29.80 56.88 -92.38
N GLN A 517 -30.70 56.20 -91.65
CA GLN A 517 -32.06 55.90 -92.10
C GLN A 517 -32.79 57.19 -92.46
N GLN A 518 -32.82 58.17 -91.54
CA GLN A 518 -33.41 59.49 -91.78
C GLN A 518 -32.69 60.27 -92.88
N ALA A 519 -31.36 60.15 -93.01
CA ALA A 519 -30.60 60.79 -94.09
C ALA A 519 -30.81 60.12 -95.47
N ILE A 520 -31.16 58.84 -95.51
CA ILE A 520 -31.55 58.10 -96.72
C ILE A 520 -32.98 58.48 -97.09
N GLU A 521 -33.91 58.49 -96.13
CA GLU A 521 -35.28 58.96 -96.30
C GLU A 521 -35.31 60.40 -96.81
N ALA A 522 -34.57 61.33 -96.21
CA ALA A 522 -34.46 62.72 -96.68
C ALA A 522 -33.73 62.89 -98.03
N LYS A 523 -32.97 61.87 -98.50
CA LYS A 523 -32.29 61.91 -99.81
C LYS A 523 -33.07 61.22 -100.93
N LEU A 524 -33.92 60.25 -100.61
CA LEU A 524 -34.67 59.43 -101.59
C LEU A 524 -36.19 59.67 -101.50
N GLY A 525 -36.74 59.67 -100.29
CA GLY A 525 -38.15 59.97 -100.00
C GLY A 525 -38.47 61.44 -100.26
N GLY A 526 -38.89 61.72 -101.50
CA GLY A 526 -39.13 63.08 -102.01
C GLY A 526 -38.24 63.48 -103.19
N LYS A 527 -37.30 62.64 -103.62
CA LYS A 527 -36.57 62.84 -104.90
C LYS A 527 -37.05 61.95 -106.04
N ALA A 528 -37.70 60.84 -105.72
CA ALA A 528 -38.64 60.22 -106.65
C ALA A 528 -39.95 61.03 -106.66
N ASP A 529 -39.92 62.20 -107.31
CA ASP A 529 -41.14 62.90 -107.67
C ASP A 529 -41.85 62.06 -108.75
N ALA A 530 -42.78 61.22 -108.29
CA ALA A 530 -43.60 60.37 -109.15
C ALA A 530 -44.47 61.20 -110.11
N GLN A 531 -44.80 62.44 -109.75
CA GLN A 531 -45.51 63.35 -110.63
C GLN A 531 -44.58 63.87 -111.74
N ALA A 532 -43.33 64.24 -111.44
CA ALA A 532 -42.32 64.56 -112.46
C ALA A 532 -41.98 63.37 -113.37
N LEU A 533 -41.86 62.15 -112.84
CA LEU A 533 -41.62 60.95 -113.64
C LEU A 533 -42.79 60.65 -114.59
N ASN A 534 -44.03 60.70 -114.11
CA ASN A 534 -45.22 60.55 -114.96
C ASN A 534 -45.31 61.69 -116.00
N ASN A 535 -45.09 62.95 -115.59
CA ASN A 535 -45.04 64.11 -116.49
C ASN A 535 -43.94 63.99 -117.57
N LEU A 536 -42.85 63.26 -117.29
CA LEU A 536 -41.78 63.02 -118.27
C LEU A 536 -42.17 61.87 -119.21
N ASN A 537 -42.72 60.78 -118.68
CA ASN A 537 -43.27 59.65 -119.43
C ASN A 537 -44.35 60.11 -120.43
N ASP A 538 -45.30 60.93 -119.99
CA ASP A 538 -46.38 61.44 -120.83
C ASP A 538 -45.87 62.40 -121.91
N LYS A 539 -44.80 63.17 -121.62
CA LYS A 539 -44.10 63.95 -122.64
C LYS A 539 -43.36 63.08 -123.67
N VAL A 540 -42.74 61.99 -123.24
CA VAL A 540 -42.07 61.02 -124.15
C VAL A 540 -43.11 60.35 -125.06
N ASN A 541 -44.19 59.82 -124.50
CA ASN A 541 -45.31 59.25 -125.27
C ASN A 541 -45.91 60.29 -126.25
N GLY A 542 -46.03 61.54 -125.81
CA GLY A 542 -46.45 62.67 -126.64
C GLY A 542 -45.44 63.07 -127.72
N PHE A 543 -44.14 62.81 -127.54
CA PHE A 543 -43.13 62.99 -128.58
C PHE A 543 -43.13 61.84 -129.58
N ASP A 544 -43.25 60.58 -129.14
CA ASP A 544 -43.32 59.42 -130.03
C ASP A 544 -44.52 59.52 -130.97
N GLY A 545 -45.71 59.84 -130.46
CA GLY A 545 -46.90 60.09 -131.28
C GLY A 545 -46.72 61.24 -132.28
N ARG A 546 -45.94 62.28 -131.93
CA ARG A 546 -45.57 63.36 -132.85
C ARG A 546 -44.54 62.93 -133.90
N ILE A 547 -43.62 62.03 -133.55
CA ILE A 547 -42.61 61.47 -134.46
C ILE A 547 -43.29 60.56 -135.50
N SER A 548 -44.17 59.64 -135.09
CA SER A 548 -44.93 58.81 -136.04
C SER A 548 -45.81 59.64 -136.98
N ALA A 549 -46.42 60.73 -136.48
CA ALA A 549 -47.20 61.66 -137.30
C ALA A 549 -46.33 62.52 -138.24
N LEU A 550 -45.06 62.75 -137.89
CA LEU A 550 -44.10 63.42 -138.76
C LEU A 550 -43.60 62.49 -139.86
N ASP A 551 -43.23 61.26 -139.51
CA ASP A 551 -42.79 60.21 -140.44
C ASP A 551 -43.86 59.93 -141.51
N THR A 552 -45.11 59.74 -141.09
CA THR A 552 -46.27 59.62 -141.99
C THR A 552 -46.37 60.79 -142.99
N LYS A 553 -46.06 62.03 -142.55
CA LYS A 553 -46.07 63.21 -143.42
C LYS A 553 -44.85 63.29 -144.34
N VAL A 554 -43.67 62.84 -143.90
CA VAL A 554 -42.46 62.75 -144.73
C VAL A 554 -42.68 61.76 -145.86
N ASN A 555 -43.17 60.55 -145.55
CA ASN A 555 -43.51 59.53 -146.55
C ASN A 555 -44.60 60.03 -147.53
N ALA A 556 -45.58 60.81 -147.07
CA ALA A 556 -46.58 61.44 -147.92
C ALA A 556 -46.05 62.64 -148.75
N PHE A 557 -44.93 63.27 -148.35
CA PHE A 557 -44.25 64.28 -149.16
C PHE A 557 -43.38 63.64 -150.24
N ASP A 558 -42.67 62.56 -149.93
CA ASP A 558 -41.80 61.85 -150.88
C ASP A 558 -42.57 61.42 -152.14
N GLY A 559 -43.66 60.66 -151.98
CA GLY A 559 -44.52 60.27 -153.10
C GLY A 559 -45.18 61.44 -153.84
N ARG A 560 -45.36 62.60 -153.18
CA ARG A 560 -45.82 63.84 -153.85
C ARG A 560 -44.71 64.51 -154.66
N ILE A 561 -43.46 64.40 -154.25
CA ILE A 561 -42.29 64.90 -154.98
C ILE A 561 -42.08 64.05 -156.24
N THR A 562 -42.11 62.71 -156.15
CA THR A 562 -42.04 61.82 -157.33
C THR A 562 -43.16 62.12 -158.34
N ALA A 563 -44.38 62.36 -157.86
CA ALA A 563 -45.53 62.70 -158.70
C ALA A 563 -45.48 64.13 -159.28
N LEU A 564 -44.70 65.04 -158.69
CA LEU A 564 -44.45 66.38 -159.24
C LEU A 564 -43.35 66.32 -160.30
N ASP A 565 -42.23 65.66 -160.01
CA ASP A 565 -41.10 65.48 -160.92
C ASP A 565 -41.56 64.88 -162.26
N SER A 566 -42.33 63.79 -162.22
CA SER A 566 -42.84 63.20 -163.46
C SER A 566 -43.84 64.10 -164.20
N LYS A 567 -44.56 65.01 -163.53
CA LYS A 567 -45.39 66.01 -164.22
C LYS A 567 -44.55 67.10 -164.90
N VAL A 568 -43.41 67.47 -164.31
CA VAL A 568 -42.45 68.41 -164.91
C VAL A 568 -41.78 67.78 -166.14
N GLU A 569 -41.33 66.53 -166.07
CA GLU A 569 -40.81 65.80 -167.24
C GLU A 569 -41.83 65.80 -168.40
N ASN A 570 -43.09 65.41 -168.10
CA ASN A 570 -44.16 65.37 -169.09
C ASN A 570 -44.42 66.75 -169.71
N GLY A 571 -44.53 67.81 -168.88
CA GLY A 571 -44.74 69.17 -169.34
C GLY A 571 -43.62 69.70 -170.24
N MET A 572 -42.36 69.42 -169.90
CA MET A 572 -41.21 69.80 -170.71
C MET A 572 -41.12 69.01 -172.03
N ALA A 573 -41.41 67.71 -172.02
CA ALA A 573 -41.48 66.91 -173.25
C ALA A 573 -42.55 67.44 -174.22
N ALA A 574 -43.74 67.80 -173.70
CA ALA A 574 -44.82 68.40 -174.48
C ALA A 574 -44.45 69.80 -175.00
N GLN A 575 -43.78 70.63 -174.21
CA GLN A 575 -43.34 71.96 -174.64
C GLN A 575 -42.21 71.90 -175.68
N ALA A 576 -41.31 70.92 -175.59
CA ALA A 576 -40.28 70.67 -176.61
C ALA A 576 -40.90 70.24 -177.95
N ALA A 577 -41.99 69.47 -177.92
CA ALA A 577 -42.74 69.14 -179.14
C ALA A 577 -43.44 70.39 -179.72
N LEU A 578 -44.09 71.21 -178.87
CA LEU A 578 -44.79 72.44 -179.27
C LEU A 578 -43.86 73.53 -179.84
N SER A 579 -42.61 73.60 -179.40
CA SER A 579 -41.64 74.60 -179.90
C SER A 579 -41.11 74.24 -181.29
N GLY A 580 -40.94 72.95 -181.58
CA GLY A 580 -40.51 72.43 -182.89
C GLY A 580 -41.52 72.60 -184.05
N LEU A 581 -42.74 73.07 -183.76
CA LEU A 581 -43.75 73.35 -184.79
C LEU A 581 -43.34 74.57 -185.63
N PHE A 582 -43.16 74.36 -186.93
CA PHE A 582 -42.70 75.36 -187.89
C PHE A 582 -43.69 76.53 -188.06
N GLN A 583 -43.20 77.62 -188.66
CA GLN A 583 -43.98 78.83 -188.93
C GLN A 583 -44.38 78.91 -190.41
N PRO A 584 -45.54 79.47 -190.76
CA PRO A 584 -45.93 79.69 -192.16
C PRO A 584 -45.05 80.76 -192.82
N TYR A 585 -44.32 80.37 -193.87
CA TYR A 585 -43.49 81.28 -194.67
C TYR A 585 -44.27 82.02 -195.76
N SER A 586 -45.27 81.39 -196.38
CA SER A 586 -46.02 81.98 -197.49
C SER A 586 -47.25 82.76 -197.02
N VAL A 587 -47.35 84.02 -197.45
CA VAL A 587 -48.53 84.87 -197.25
C VAL A 587 -49.77 84.27 -197.90
N GLY A 588 -50.93 84.40 -197.24
CA GLY A 588 -52.23 83.95 -197.74
C GLY A 588 -52.43 82.44 -197.77
N LYS A 589 -51.50 81.65 -197.21
CA LYS A 589 -51.54 80.19 -197.23
C LYS A 589 -51.57 79.60 -195.82
N PHE A 590 -52.34 78.53 -195.68
CA PHE A 590 -52.37 77.68 -194.49
C PHE A 590 -51.17 76.73 -194.48
N ASN A 591 -50.60 76.51 -193.30
CA ASN A 591 -49.55 75.55 -193.02
C ASN A 591 -50.05 74.58 -191.93
N ALA A 592 -49.81 73.29 -192.13
CA ALA A 592 -49.91 72.28 -191.09
C ALA A 592 -48.50 71.76 -190.77
N THR A 593 -48.22 71.53 -189.49
CA THR A 593 -46.92 71.09 -188.99
C THR A 593 -47.11 70.08 -187.86
N ALA A 594 -46.20 69.12 -187.74
CA ALA A 594 -46.17 68.15 -186.66
C ALA A 594 -44.72 67.98 -186.19
N ALA A 595 -44.54 67.70 -184.91
CA ALA A 595 -43.23 67.61 -184.26
C ALA A 595 -43.26 66.56 -183.13
N LEU A 596 -42.07 66.09 -182.77
CA LEU A 596 -41.83 65.18 -181.64
C LEU A 596 -40.92 65.88 -180.64
N GLY A 597 -41.17 65.66 -179.35
CA GLY A 597 -40.39 66.22 -178.25
C GLY A 597 -40.16 65.20 -177.15
N GLY A 598 -39.11 65.41 -176.37
CA GLY A 598 -38.76 64.55 -175.25
C GLY A 598 -37.98 65.31 -174.18
N TYR A 599 -38.14 64.90 -172.94
CA TYR A 599 -37.43 65.44 -171.79
C TYR A 599 -37.40 64.41 -170.67
N GLY A 600 -36.21 64.17 -170.10
CA GLY A 600 -36.00 63.05 -169.17
C GLY A 600 -36.42 61.72 -169.79
N SER A 601 -37.22 60.95 -169.04
CA SER A 601 -37.81 59.67 -169.49
C SER A 601 -39.12 59.82 -170.29
N LYS A 602 -39.57 61.05 -170.55
CA LYS A 602 -40.90 61.33 -171.13
C LYS A 602 -40.81 61.86 -172.57
N SER A 603 -41.80 61.50 -173.38
CA SER A 603 -41.94 61.92 -174.78
C SER A 603 -43.34 62.50 -175.06
N ALA A 604 -43.46 63.28 -176.13
CA ALA A 604 -44.71 63.85 -176.61
C ALA A 604 -44.72 64.02 -178.13
N VAL A 605 -45.92 63.98 -178.71
CA VAL A 605 -46.20 64.41 -180.08
C VAL A 605 -46.92 65.74 -180.04
N ALA A 606 -46.52 66.67 -180.90
CA ALA A 606 -47.22 67.92 -181.18
C ALA A 606 -47.75 67.94 -182.62
N ILE A 607 -48.92 68.54 -182.80
CA ILE A 607 -49.48 68.92 -184.09
C ILE A 607 -49.90 70.39 -184.02
N GLY A 608 -49.83 71.09 -185.14
CA GLY A 608 -50.16 72.51 -185.20
C GLY A 608 -50.50 73.02 -186.59
N ALA A 609 -51.04 74.23 -186.60
CA ALA A 609 -51.49 74.94 -187.77
C ALA A 609 -51.02 76.39 -187.71
N GLY A 610 -50.73 76.99 -188.86
CA GLY A 610 -50.36 78.40 -188.96
C GLY A 610 -50.88 79.04 -190.23
N TYR A 611 -51.09 80.35 -190.17
CA TYR A 611 -51.51 81.18 -191.30
C TYR A 611 -50.76 82.51 -191.28
N ARG A 612 -50.09 82.86 -192.37
CA ARG A 612 -49.45 84.18 -192.54
C ARG A 612 -50.40 85.10 -193.28
N VAL A 613 -50.97 86.07 -192.56
CA VAL A 613 -52.03 86.97 -193.03
C VAL A 613 -51.49 87.96 -194.08
N ASN A 614 -50.34 88.57 -193.79
CA ASN A 614 -49.58 89.45 -194.67
C ASN A 614 -48.07 89.24 -194.39
N PRO A 615 -47.13 89.85 -195.14
CA PRO A 615 -45.70 89.64 -194.89
C PRO A 615 -45.31 89.91 -193.43
N ASN A 616 -45.89 90.94 -192.83
CA ASN A 616 -45.61 91.44 -191.49
C ASN A 616 -46.40 90.75 -190.37
N LEU A 617 -47.29 89.77 -190.64
CA LEU A 617 -48.17 89.18 -189.63
C LEU A 617 -48.43 87.68 -189.86
N ALA A 618 -48.00 86.85 -188.91
CA ALA A 618 -48.26 85.41 -188.88
C ALA A 618 -48.87 84.95 -187.55
N ILE A 619 -49.77 83.97 -187.62
CA ILE A 619 -50.38 83.32 -186.46
C ILE A 619 -50.05 81.83 -186.52
N LYS A 620 -49.68 81.21 -185.39
CA LYS A 620 -49.57 79.75 -185.26
C LYS A 620 -50.22 79.25 -183.96
N ALA A 621 -50.80 78.06 -184.00
CA ALA A 621 -51.34 77.35 -182.85
C ALA A 621 -50.91 75.88 -182.89
N GLY A 622 -50.77 75.26 -181.73
CA GLY A 622 -50.36 73.87 -181.59
C GLY A 622 -50.94 73.20 -180.36
N ALA A 623 -51.13 71.89 -180.45
CA ALA A 623 -51.48 71.03 -179.32
C ALA A 623 -50.52 69.84 -179.29
N ALA A 624 -50.12 69.44 -178.09
CA ALA A 624 -49.27 68.30 -177.85
C ALA A 624 -49.86 67.39 -176.79
N ILE A 625 -49.53 66.11 -176.86
CA ILE A 625 -49.90 65.10 -175.86
C ILE A 625 -48.70 64.22 -175.53
N ASN A 626 -48.51 63.92 -174.25
CA ASN A 626 -47.47 62.98 -173.83
C ASN A 626 -47.75 61.56 -174.36
N THR A 627 -46.76 61.00 -175.04
CA THR A 627 -46.81 59.65 -175.64
C THR A 627 -46.31 58.57 -174.68
N SER A 628 -45.49 58.93 -173.69
CA SER A 628 -45.12 58.07 -172.56
C SER A 628 -45.48 58.74 -171.23
N GLY A 629 -45.71 57.93 -170.19
CA GLY A 629 -46.15 58.42 -168.88
C GLY A 629 -47.62 58.86 -168.86
N ASP A 630 -47.90 59.82 -167.98
CA ASP A 630 -49.22 60.38 -167.75
C ASP A 630 -49.62 61.22 -168.97
N LYS A 631 -50.57 60.75 -169.80
CA LYS A 631 -50.92 61.28 -171.14
C LYS A 631 -51.63 62.65 -171.09
N LYS A 632 -50.97 63.67 -170.52
CA LYS A 632 -51.50 65.02 -170.42
C LYS A 632 -51.36 65.75 -171.75
N GLY A 633 -52.30 66.66 -171.99
CA GLY A 633 -52.27 67.58 -173.12
C GLY A 633 -51.72 68.95 -172.73
N SER A 634 -50.96 69.57 -173.64
CA SER A 634 -50.51 70.96 -173.58
C SER A 634 -50.89 71.65 -174.90
N TYR A 635 -51.03 72.97 -174.91
CA TYR A 635 -51.31 73.72 -176.14
C TYR A 635 -50.64 75.10 -176.12
N ASN A 636 -50.40 75.65 -177.31
CA ASN A 636 -49.94 77.02 -177.49
C ASN A 636 -50.68 77.72 -178.62
N ILE A 637 -50.68 79.05 -178.56
CA ILE A 637 -51.03 79.94 -179.67
C ILE A 637 -50.09 81.15 -179.59
N GLY A 638 -49.65 81.65 -180.75
CA GLY A 638 -48.72 82.76 -180.85
C GLY A 638 -48.97 83.57 -182.11
N VAL A 639 -48.76 84.87 -182.00
CA VAL A 639 -48.83 85.84 -183.09
C VAL A 639 -47.47 86.50 -183.21
N ASN A 640 -46.89 86.45 -184.41
CA ASN A 640 -45.62 87.09 -184.72
C ASN A 640 -45.89 88.25 -185.68
N TYR A 641 -45.33 89.42 -185.36
CA TYR A 641 -45.33 90.60 -186.21
C TYR A 641 -43.89 90.92 -186.61
N GLU A 642 -43.66 91.20 -187.88
CA GLU A 642 -42.34 91.52 -188.46
C GLU A 642 -42.36 92.99 -188.93
N PHE A 643 -41.28 93.74 -188.66
CA PHE A 643 -41.19 95.20 -188.88
C PHE A 643 -40.32 95.52 -190.10
#